data_AF-A0A562PK06-F1
#
_entry.id   AF-A0A562PK06-F1
#
_cell.length_a   1.000
_cell.length_b   1.000
_cell.length_c   1.000
_cell.angle_alpha   90.00
_cell.angle_beta   90.00
_cell.angle_gamma   90.00
#
_symmetry.space_group_name_H-M   'P 1'
#
loop_
_entity.id
_entity.type
_entity.pdbx_description
1 polymer ?
#
loop_
_entity_poly.entity_id
_entity_poly.type
_entity_poly.pdbx_seq_one_letter_code
_entity_poly.pdbx_strand_id
1 'polypeptide(L)'
;MPAHAAPPAVTLDDGVPALACGTRPQLLHGPALAVSAQQLAPVPAGEWGQAGPDAAVFRTTFDLATASGTLTRAAVVRDADGAVRLLDPSWDAAALLAATDPAQRHIYTSGPAGTVPFTWSALPDSLRALLDTRPPPGSGRDGLGEARVAWLRGDRTLEGTTFRRRASVLGDAVHGTPVYVGAAAGRYADSAYAAFARRARSRVQAVYLGANDGMLHAFDAAAGRELFAYVPALLAGALGELTAPAYVHRAYVDGPLAAGEAVIGGQWRSVLVGSTGGGAQGVFALDVTDPADFTAGLGALWEFTDRDDAALGNVMQAAQVARLPARSADGRPAYRYFAVVGNGLDSGVADGAADDVAGAGHGALFLLALDKPPAQPWRRDTNYYRIDTPPGDAALPDGLGAAAIVTDDNDVLRHAYAGDMQGNLWRFDFTVSAPWRQRTGWQPLFVARDAAGNRQPIAQQPKLVYAEGGGYLVLFGTGSLYGRGERDPAGFRPQSFYAIYDDPAAPARPAPLRRADLVERRADGTDDATSFVVAGRRATIGSGDRPQGWYLDFSSGAASGERSIASAVLVGGKLLFSTVVPGRAPCADSASRQYVLDALAGLPTGGDGLPLTQGGTGVLLPDFVDGQALLLPGPRNRSVRQPDGRVTVHDTTAVVRFGAVAGAALPAGASAATWPAGRLSWREVANWRQLHRFAVQGRAR
;
A
#
# COMPACT_ATOMS: atom_id res chain seq x y z
N MET A 1 35.21 -5.71 18.98
CA MET A 1 34.48 -5.63 17.70
C MET A 1 34.37 -4.16 17.35
N PRO A 2 34.70 -3.71 16.13
CA PRO A 2 34.51 -2.31 15.78
C PRO A 2 33.01 -2.01 15.84
N ALA A 3 32.64 -0.88 16.45
CA ALA A 3 31.27 -0.39 16.41
C ALA A 3 30.88 -0.20 14.94
N HIS A 4 29.90 -0.96 14.44
CA HIS A 4 29.35 -0.70 13.13
C HIS A 4 28.71 0.68 13.16
N ALA A 5 29.14 1.58 12.27
CA ALA A 5 28.49 2.88 12.09
C ALA A 5 27.05 2.63 11.62
N ALA A 6 26.10 3.36 12.21
CA ALA A 6 24.70 3.32 11.78
C ALA A 6 24.60 3.79 10.32
N PRO A 7 23.72 3.20 9.49
CA PRO A 7 23.49 3.66 8.14
C PRO A 7 23.00 5.12 8.13
N PRO A 8 23.28 5.88 7.06
CA PRO A 8 22.82 7.26 6.94
C PRO A 8 21.29 7.34 6.92
N ALA A 9 20.76 8.36 7.58
CA ALA A 9 19.32 8.66 7.62
C ALA A 9 18.80 9.11 6.26
N VAL A 10 17.55 8.76 5.95
CA VAL A 10 16.76 9.30 4.85
C VAL A 10 16.05 10.56 5.36
N THR A 11 16.21 11.67 4.66
CA THR A 11 15.41 12.86 4.96
C THR A 11 13.99 12.65 4.45
N LEU A 12 13.01 12.57 5.36
CA LEU A 12 11.60 12.50 5.03
C LEU A 12 11.05 13.94 4.89
N ASP A 13 10.71 14.32 3.65
CA ASP A 13 10.01 15.58 3.31
C ASP A 13 8.51 15.30 3.36
N ASP A 14 7.77 16.21 3.98
CA ASP A 14 6.31 16.18 4.07
C ASP A 14 5.64 16.94 2.92
N GLY A 15 6.42 17.38 1.93
CA GLY A 15 5.95 18.02 0.70
C GLY A 15 5.70 17.05 -0.44
N VAL A 16 4.65 17.27 -1.24
CA VAL A 16 4.37 16.47 -2.44
C VAL A 16 5.49 16.66 -3.46
N PRO A 17 6.00 15.59 -4.09
CA PRO A 17 6.96 15.69 -5.18
C PRO A 17 6.49 16.50 -6.39
N ALA A 18 5.18 16.76 -6.49
CA ALA A 18 4.52 17.50 -7.57
C ALA A 18 4.88 18.99 -7.62
N LEU A 19 5.45 19.59 -6.57
CA LEU A 19 5.68 21.04 -6.50
C LEU A 19 7.17 21.43 -6.56
N ALA A 20 7.51 22.30 -7.52
CA ALA A 20 7.33 23.72 -7.19
C ALA A 20 7.83 24.21 -5.81
N CYS A 21 9.10 24.20 -5.40
CA CYS A 21 9.43 24.83 -4.08
C CYS A 21 8.92 26.28 -4.09
N GLY A 22 7.85 26.55 -3.34
CA GLY A 22 7.13 27.80 -3.47
C GLY A 22 6.03 27.93 -2.43
N THR A 23 5.95 29.13 -1.85
CA THR A 23 5.07 29.56 -0.77
C THR A 23 3.69 30.06 -1.26
N ARG A 24 3.30 29.73 -2.49
CA ARG A 24 1.97 30.12 -3.01
C ARG A 24 0.95 29.09 -2.54
N PRO A 25 -0.18 29.52 -1.93
CA PRO A 25 -1.27 28.62 -1.63
C PRO A 25 -1.75 28.02 -2.96
N GLN A 26 -1.52 26.72 -3.12
CA GLN A 26 -2.04 25.93 -4.23
C GLN A 26 -2.73 24.73 -3.62
N LEU A 27 -4.03 24.61 -3.90
CA LEU A 27 -4.80 23.41 -3.61
C LEU A 27 -4.24 22.29 -4.47
N LEU A 28 -3.71 21.26 -3.83
CA LEU A 28 -3.25 20.04 -4.46
C LEU A 28 -4.20 18.90 -4.21
N HIS A 29 -4.22 17.94 -5.12
CA HIS A 29 -4.92 16.68 -4.96
C HIS A 29 -3.94 15.58 -4.57
N GLY A 30 -4.24 14.86 -3.49
CA GLY A 30 -3.47 13.69 -3.08
C GLY A 30 -3.96 12.40 -3.73
N PRO A 31 -3.53 11.25 -3.20
CA PRO A 31 -3.93 9.93 -3.71
C PRO A 31 -5.44 9.77 -3.77
N ALA A 32 -5.93 9.27 -4.90
CA ALA A 32 -7.33 8.91 -5.09
C ALA A 32 -7.57 7.42 -4.81
N LEU A 33 -8.62 7.12 -4.05
CA LEU A 33 -9.17 5.77 -3.91
C LEU A 33 -10.40 5.64 -4.78
N ALA A 34 -10.40 4.68 -5.68
CA ALA A 34 -11.58 4.35 -6.46
C ALA A 34 -12.19 3.01 -6.03
N VAL A 35 -13.51 3.00 -5.83
CA VAL A 35 -14.28 1.83 -5.43
C VAL A 35 -15.34 1.57 -6.49
N SER A 36 -15.30 0.39 -7.10
CA SER A 36 -16.25 0.02 -8.15
C SER A 36 -17.67 -0.08 -7.61
N ALA A 37 -18.67 0.12 -8.46
CA ALA A 37 -20.08 -0.04 -8.09
C ALA A 37 -20.42 -1.43 -7.54
N GLN A 38 -19.68 -2.48 -7.94
CA GLN A 38 -19.89 -3.83 -7.40
C GLN A 38 -19.42 -3.97 -5.93
N GLN A 39 -18.51 -3.11 -5.47
CA GLN A 39 -17.97 -3.13 -4.11
C GLN A 39 -18.71 -2.18 -3.15
N LEU A 40 -19.37 -1.17 -3.69
CA LEU A 40 -20.29 -0.32 -2.94
C LEU A 40 -21.53 -1.14 -2.55
N ALA A 41 -22.12 -0.89 -1.39
CA ALA A 41 -23.41 -1.50 -1.05
C ALA A 41 -24.41 -1.23 -2.20
N PRO A 42 -25.30 -2.19 -2.54
CA PRO A 42 -26.29 -1.97 -3.57
C PRO A 42 -27.13 -0.74 -3.20
N VAL A 43 -26.97 0.34 -3.97
CA VAL A 43 -27.93 1.45 -3.96
C VAL A 43 -29.26 0.85 -4.44
N PRO A 44 -30.37 1.02 -3.71
CA PRO A 44 -31.68 0.63 -4.21
C PRO A 44 -31.84 1.24 -5.60
N ALA A 45 -32.16 0.40 -6.61
CA ALA A 45 -32.37 0.89 -7.96
C ALA A 45 -33.40 2.02 -7.91
N GLY A 46 -32.96 3.24 -8.24
CA GLY A 46 -33.88 4.36 -8.41
C GLY A 46 -34.92 3.97 -9.44
N GLU A 47 -36.19 4.27 -9.15
CA GLU A 47 -37.24 4.22 -10.16
C GLU A 47 -36.73 5.01 -11.38
N TRP A 48 -36.85 4.42 -12.57
CA TRP A 48 -36.42 4.93 -13.88
C TRP A 48 -34.93 4.76 -14.26
N GLY A 49 -34.54 3.52 -14.62
CA GLY A 49 -33.78 3.21 -15.85
C GLY A 49 -32.41 3.84 -16.14
N GLN A 50 -31.87 4.75 -15.31
CA GLN A 50 -30.51 5.26 -15.46
C GLN A 50 -29.54 4.22 -14.91
N ALA A 51 -28.54 3.86 -15.71
CA ALA A 51 -27.39 3.09 -15.22
C ALA A 51 -26.76 3.87 -14.07
N GLY A 52 -26.67 3.26 -12.89
CA GLY A 52 -25.98 3.84 -11.74
C GLY A 52 -24.51 4.15 -12.05
N PRO A 53 -23.81 4.91 -11.20
CA PRO A 53 -22.41 5.26 -11.43
C PRO A 53 -21.54 4.00 -11.53
N ASP A 54 -20.49 4.04 -12.37
CA ASP A 54 -19.56 2.93 -12.56
C ASP A 54 -18.68 2.70 -11.32
N ALA A 55 -18.33 3.78 -10.62
CA ALA A 55 -17.51 3.77 -9.42
C ALA A 55 -17.76 5.02 -8.56
N ALA A 56 -17.33 4.98 -7.29
CA ALA A 56 -17.11 6.15 -6.47
C ALA A 56 -15.60 6.40 -6.33
N VAL A 57 -15.20 7.65 -6.37
CA VAL A 57 -13.82 8.09 -6.15
C VAL A 57 -13.79 8.95 -4.89
N PHE A 58 -12.97 8.53 -3.94
CA PHE A 58 -12.62 9.28 -2.74
C PHE A 58 -11.29 9.97 -2.98
N ARG A 59 -11.25 11.30 -2.90
CA ARG A 59 -10.04 12.07 -3.21
C ARG A 59 -9.72 13.09 -2.13
N THR A 60 -8.46 13.11 -1.72
CA THR A 60 -7.94 14.12 -0.82
C THR A 60 -7.57 15.39 -1.59
N THR A 61 -7.80 16.55 -0.97
CA THR A 61 -7.30 17.84 -1.45
C THR A 61 -6.74 18.61 -0.27
N PHE A 62 -5.61 19.28 -0.44
CA PHE A 62 -4.94 19.97 0.67
C PHE A 62 -4.16 21.21 0.26
N ASP A 63 -3.84 22.03 1.26
CA ASP A 63 -2.96 23.18 1.19
C ASP A 63 -1.97 23.11 2.37
N LEU A 64 -0.70 22.91 2.03
CA LEU A 64 0.42 22.80 2.98
C LEU A 64 0.70 24.13 3.69
N ALA A 65 0.45 25.27 3.04
CA ALA A 65 0.71 26.58 3.65
C ALA A 65 -0.23 26.85 4.84
N THR A 66 -1.41 26.22 4.83
CA THR A 66 -2.41 26.32 5.90
C THR A 66 -2.55 25.06 6.75
N ALA A 67 -1.79 24.00 6.43
CA ALA A 67 -1.85 22.69 7.07
C ALA A 67 -3.29 22.17 7.16
N SER A 68 -3.99 22.19 6.02
CA SER A 68 -5.43 21.89 5.93
C SER A 68 -5.75 21.05 4.72
N GLY A 69 -6.73 20.18 4.85
CA GLY A 69 -7.23 19.38 3.75
C GLY A 69 -8.70 18.99 3.87
N THR A 70 -9.13 18.22 2.88
CA THR A 70 -10.45 17.62 2.80
C THR A 70 -10.39 16.26 2.11
N LEU A 71 -11.41 15.44 2.35
CA LEU A 71 -11.73 14.23 1.60
C LEU A 71 -13.08 14.46 0.92
N THR A 72 -13.15 14.19 -0.38
CA THR A 72 -14.39 14.29 -1.16
C THR A 72 -14.77 12.94 -1.73
N ARG A 73 -16.07 12.71 -1.94
CA ARG A 73 -16.57 11.58 -2.73
C ARG A 73 -17.25 12.10 -3.99
N ALA A 74 -16.79 11.63 -5.14
CA ALA A 74 -17.41 11.89 -6.44
C ALA A 74 -17.76 10.59 -7.15
N ALA A 75 -18.79 10.63 -7.99
CA ALA A 75 -19.15 9.49 -8.84
C ALA A 75 -18.37 9.53 -10.16
N VAL A 76 -18.00 8.36 -10.67
CA VAL A 76 -17.45 8.19 -12.00
C VAL A 76 -18.50 7.56 -12.90
N VAL A 77 -18.68 8.14 -14.07
CA VAL A 77 -19.62 7.66 -15.10
C VAL A 77 -18.91 7.56 -16.44
N ARG A 78 -19.33 6.60 -17.26
CA ARG A 78 -19.04 6.56 -18.69
C ARG A 78 -20.21 7.10 -19.50
N ASP A 79 -19.91 7.95 -20.47
CA ASP A 79 -20.91 8.39 -21.44
C ASP A 79 -21.15 7.32 -22.52
N ALA A 80 -22.04 7.63 -23.48
CA ALA A 80 -22.41 6.70 -24.55
C ALA A 80 -21.23 6.36 -25.49
N ASP A 81 -20.24 7.24 -25.57
CA ASP A 81 -19.02 7.08 -26.37
C ASP A 81 -17.90 6.35 -25.58
N GLY A 82 -18.17 6.02 -24.32
CA GLY A 82 -17.25 5.33 -23.42
C GLY A 82 -16.23 6.23 -22.74
N ALA A 83 -16.34 7.57 -22.88
CA ALA A 83 -15.46 8.50 -22.20
C ALA A 83 -15.80 8.57 -20.70
N VAL A 84 -14.75 8.58 -19.88
CA VAL A 84 -14.88 8.57 -18.42
C VAL A 84 -14.96 10.01 -17.90
N ARG A 85 -15.98 10.30 -17.09
CA ARG A 85 -16.16 11.60 -16.43
C ARG A 85 -16.31 11.44 -14.93
N LEU A 86 -15.60 12.29 -14.18
CA LEU A 86 -15.80 12.49 -12.75
C LEU A 86 -16.89 13.55 -12.55
N LEU A 87 -17.90 13.24 -11.76
CA LEU A 87 -18.97 14.18 -11.39
C LEU A 87 -18.53 15.07 -10.22
N ASP A 88 -19.33 16.10 -9.94
CA ASP A 88 -19.10 16.93 -8.75
C ASP A 88 -19.20 16.09 -7.46
N PRO A 89 -18.45 16.46 -6.40
CA PRO A 89 -18.51 15.76 -5.13
C PRO A 89 -19.93 15.71 -4.55
N SER A 90 -20.35 14.52 -4.13
CA SER A 90 -21.60 14.31 -3.38
C SER A 90 -21.50 14.76 -1.93
N TRP A 91 -20.28 14.78 -1.37
CA TRP A 91 -20.00 15.31 -0.04
C TRP A 91 -18.53 15.72 0.08
N ASP A 92 -18.26 16.58 1.07
CA ASP A 92 -16.95 17.07 1.47
C ASP A 92 -16.79 16.90 2.99
N ALA A 93 -15.78 16.13 3.41
CA ALA A 93 -15.57 15.78 4.81
C ALA A 93 -15.18 16.98 5.68
N ALA A 94 -14.34 17.90 5.17
CA ALA A 94 -13.94 19.09 5.93
C ALA A 94 -15.12 20.02 6.17
N ALA A 95 -16.00 20.19 5.18
CA ALA A 95 -17.22 21.00 5.33
C ALA A 95 -18.18 20.40 6.37
N LEU A 96 -18.37 19.07 6.34
CA LEU A 96 -19.20 18.36 7.33
C LEU A 96 -18.60 18.44 8.73
N LEU A 97 -17.27 18.30 8.85
CA LEU A 97 -16.57 18.38 10.13
C LEU A 97 -16.63 19.79 10.73
N ALA A 98 -16.49 20.82 9.89
CA ALA A 98 -16.60 22.22 10.32
C ALA A 98 -18.00 22.59 10.84
N ALA A 99 -19.04 21.91 10.35
CA ALA A 99 -20.42 22.08 10.81
C ALA A 99 -20.75 21.23 12.06
N THR A 100 -19.85 20.34 12.48
CA THR A 100 -20.06 19.44 13.62
C THR A 100 -19.56 20.09 14.91
N ASP A 101 -20.39 20.13 15.94
CA ASP A 101 -19.97 20.55 17.28
C ASP A 101 -18.81 19.64 17.78
N PRO A 102 -17.64 20.18 18.17
CA PRO A 102 -16.52 19.41 18.70
C PRO A 102 -16.88 18.46 19.86
N ALA A 103 -17.92 18.79 20.64
CA ALA A 103 -18.43 17.94 21.72
C ALA A 103 -19.12 16.66 21.22
N GLN A 104 -19.67 16.69 20.00
CA GLN A 104 -20.35 15.55 19.36
C GLN A 104 -19.38 14.59 18.65
N ARG A 105 -18.10 14.98 18.49
CA ARG A 105 -17.11 14.14 17.82
C ARG A 105 -16.67 12.95 18.69
N HIS A 106 -16.73 11.75 18.11
CA HIS A 106 -16.26 10.52 18.73
C HIS A 106 -14.77 10.31 18.44
N ILE A 107 -13.92 10.85 19.31
CA ILE A 107 -12.46 10.77 19.15
C ILE A 107 -11.89 9.90 20.26
N TYR A 108 -11.01 8.97 19.88
CA TYR A 108 -10.44 7.96 20.77
C TYR A 108 -8.90 7.91 20.67
N THR A 109 -8.26 7.34 21.67
CA THR A 109 -6.82 7.03 21.69
C THR A 109 -6.60 5.68 22.38
N SER A 110 -5.41 5.10 22.23
CA SER A 110 -5.00 3.97 23.07
C SER A 110 -4.71 4.42 24.52
N GLY A 111 -5.02 3.53 25.46
CA GLY A 111 -4.70 3.64 26.88
C GLY A 111 -4.28 2.27 27.45
N PRO A 112 -3.89 2.20 28.74
CA PRO A 112 -3.30 1.00 29.33
C PRO A 112 -4.19 -0.26 29.28
N ALA A 113 -5.51 -0.07 29.28
CA ALA A 113 -6.51 -1.15 29.26
C ALA A 113 -7.23 -1.28 27.90
N GLY A 114 -6.77 -0.58 26.85
CA GLY A 114 -7.43 -0.53 25.55
C GLY A 114 -7.86 0.89 25.18
N THR A 115 -8.93 1.00 24.41
CA THR A 115 -9.43 2.27 23.86
C THR A 115 -10.02 3.18 24.94
N VAL A 116 -9.66 4.46 24.93
CA VAL A 116 -10.25 5.48 25.80
C VAL A 116 -10.70 6.70 24.98
N PRO A 117 -11.74 7.45 25.42
CA PRO A 117 -12.09 8.71 24.80
C PRO A 117 -10.94 9.72 24.86
N PHE A 118 -10.68 10.42 23.75
CA PHE A 118 -9.69 11.51 23.69
C PHE A 118 -10.30 12.79 24.29
N THR A 119 -10.51 12.77 25.59
CA THR A 119 -11.00 13.90 26.40
C THR A 119 -10.11 14.05 27.61
N TRP A 120 -9.82 15.28 28.05
CA TRP A 120 -8.83 15.53 29.10
C TRP A 120 -9.02 14.69 30.37
N SER A 121 -10.25 14.52 30.83
CA SER A 121 -10.58 13.73 32.02
C SER A 121 -10.34 12.23 31.87
N ALA A 122 -10.44 11.69 30.65
CA ALA A 122 -10.30 10.27 30.35
C ALA A 122 -8.88 9.86 29.90
N LEU A 123 -8.02 10.83 29.58
CA LEU A 123 -6.66 10.56 29.15
C LEU A 123 -5.80 10.01 30.31
N PRO A 124 -4.92 9.02 30.03
CA PRO A 124 -3.88 8.58 30.96
C PRO A 124 -2.97 9.74 31.40
N ASP A 125 -2.47 9.70 32.63
CA ASP A 125 -1.59 10.72 33.19
C ASP A 125 -0.34 10.98 32.35
N SER A 126 0.22 9.93 31.75
CA SER A 126 1.37 10.05 30.84
C SER A 126 1.05 10.89 29.60
N LEU A 127 -0.12 10.68 28.99
CA LEU A 127 -0.55 11.45 27.82
C LEU A 127 -0.92 12.89 28.20
N ARG A 128 -1.59 13.09 29.35
CA ARG A 128 -1.86 14.44 29.88
C ARG A 128 -0.58 15.22 30.10
N ALA A 129 0.46 14.59 30.68
CA ALA A 129 1.74 15.23 30.91
C ALA A 129 2.43 15.68 29.61
N LEU A 130 2.36 14.87 28.55
CA LEU A 130 2.93 15.22 27.24
C LEU A 130 2.16 16.39 26.60
N LEU A 131 0.83 16.33 26.61
CA LEU A 131 -0.03 17.38 26.03
C LEU A 131 0.00 18.69 26.82
N ASP A 132 0.36 18.65 28.11
CA ASP A 132 0.54 19.84 28.93
C ASP A 132 1.91 20.51 28.73
N THR A 133 2.78 19.95 27.89
CA THR A 133 4.08 20.52 27.56
C THR A 133 3.93 21.68 26.57
N ARG A 134 4.55 22.81 26.87
CA ARG A 134 4.61 23.98 25.99
C ARG A 134 5.41 23.63 24.72
N PRO A 135 4.90 23.92 23.51
CA PRO A 135 5.68 23.81 22.28
C PRO A 135 6.76 24.91 22.17
N PRO A 136 7.95 24.62 21.61
CA PRO A 136 8.40 23.31 21.14
C PRO A 136 8.73 22.36 22.32
N PRO A 137 8.74 21.02 22.09
CA PRO A 137 9.04 20.03 23.12
C PRO A 137 10.29 20.40 23.94
N GLY A 138 10.24 20.13 25.25
CA GLY A 138 11.33 20.47 26.20
C GLY A 138 11.17 21.82 26.93
N SER A 139 10.14 22.62 26.58
CA SER A 139 9.90 23.94 27.19
C SER A 139 9.18 23.92 28.56
N GLY A 140 9.01 22.74 29.17
CA GLY A 140 8.27 22.57 30.43
C GLY A 140 6.75 22.62 30.26
N ARG A 141 6.00 22.44 31.36
CA ARG A 141 4.53 22.47 31.35
C ARG A 141 3.99 23.89 31.49
N ASP A 142 2.87 24.20 30.83
CA ASP A 142 2.22 25.52 30.89
C ASP A 142 0.76 25.51 31.35
N GLY A 143 0.20 24.35 31.72
CA GLY A 143 -1.16 24.22 32.22
C GLY A 143 -2.23 24.34 31.15
N LEU A 144 -1.86 24.37 29.86
CA LEU A 144 -2.80 24.48 28.74
C LEU A 144 -3.20 23.12 28.16
N GLY A 145 -2.83 21.99 28.76
CA GLY A 145 -3.10 20.66 28.23
C GLY A 145 -4.58 20.38 27.93
N GLU A 146 -5.50 20.75 28.81
CA GLU A 146 -6.94 20.58 28.59
C GLU A 146 -7.43 21.41 27.39
N ALA A 147 -6.98 22.66 27.30
CA ALA A 147 -7.30 23.55 26.20
C ALA A 147 -6.72 23.05 24.87
N ARG A 148 -5.52 22.44 24.88
CA ARG A 148 -4.94 21.79 23.68
C ARG A 148 -5.76 20.59 23.23
N VAL A 149 -6.22 19.75 24.16
CA VAL A 149 -7.12 18.64 23.83
C VAL A 149 -8.40 19.17 23.22
N ALA A 150 -9.03 20.20 23.80
CA ALA A 150 -10.22 20.82 23.22
C ALA A 150 -9.97 21.35 21.79
N TRP A 151 -8.83 22.03 21.57
CA TRP A 151 -8.44 22.52 20.24
C TRP A 151 -8.27 21.39 19.23
N LEU A 152 -7.57 20.31 19.60
CA LEU A 152 -7.36 19.12 18.75
C LEU A 152 -8.71 18.47 18.39
N ARG A 153 -9.65 18.47 19.32
CA ARG A 153 -11.03 17.99 19.07
C ARG A 153 -11.84 18.92 18.16
N GLY A 154 -11.38 20.13 17.86
CA GLY A 154 -12.01 21.07 16.94
C GLY A 154 -12.50 22.36 17.58
N ASP A 155 -12.29 22.57 18.88
CA ASP A 155 -12.64 23.84 19.53
C ASP A 155 -11.81 24.99 18.94
N ARG A 156 -12.48 26.10 18.61
CA ARG A 156 -11.87 27.27 17.95
C ARG A 156 -11.81 28.51 18.84
N THR A 157 -12.22 28.43 20.10
CA THR A 157 -12.41 29.58 21.00
C THR A 157 -11.10 30.31 21.32
N LEU A 158 -9.98 29.60 21.32
CA LEU A 158 -8.64 30.15 21.62
C LEU A 158 -7.77 30.36 20.36
N GLU A 159 -8.34 30.24 19.16
CA GLU A 159 -7.61 30.45 17.91
C GLU A 159 -7.31 31.93 17.64
N GLY A 160 -6.05 32.25 17.36
CA GLY A 160 -5.57 33.61 17.11
C GLY A 160 -5.29 34.42 18.38
N THR A 161 -5.44 33.81 19.55
CA THR A 161 -5.01 34.36 20.84
C THR A 161 -3.90 33.49 21.43
N THR A 162 -4.27 32.36 22.04
CA THR A 162 -3.34 31.41 22.68
C THR A 162 -2.80 30.40 21.68
N PHE A 163 -3.66 29.89 20.79
CA PHE A 163 -3.30 28.88 19.80
C PHE A 163 -3.33 29.44 18.38
N ARG A 164 -2.66 28.76 17.45
CA ARG A 164 -2.72 29.14 16.03
C ARG A 164 -4.16 29.11 15.52
N ARG A 165 -4.44 29.97 14.54
CA ARG A 165 -5.67 29.90 13.75
C ARG A 165 -5.54 28.82 12.69
N ARG A 166 -6.57 27.98 12.54
CA ARG A 166 -6.65 26.96 11.48
C ARG A 166 -7.45 27.44 10.29
N ALA A 167 -7.12 26.95 9.10
CA ALA A 167 -8.00 27.07 7.93
C ALA A 167 -9.12 26.01 7.96
N SER A 168 -8.80 24.77 8.35
CA SER A 168 -9.72 23.64 8.48
C SER A 168 -9.50 22.89 9.78
N VAL A 169 -10.53 22.22 10.29
CA VAL A 169 -10.38 21.25 11.40
C VAL A 169 -9.68 19.99 10.92
N LEU A 170 -10.01 19.53 9.70
CA LEU A 170 -9.36 18.40 9.06
C LEU A 170 -8.01 18.84 8.49
N GLY A 171 -6.95 18.14 8.90
CA GLY A 171 -5.58 18.35 8.43
C GLY A 171 -5.41 17.97 6.96
N ASP A 172 -4.27 18.35 6.40
CA ASP A 172 -3.82 17.83 5.11
C ASP A 172 -3.46 16.33 5.19
N ALA A 173 -3.54 15.65 4.06
CA ALA A 173 -3.18 14.25 3.90
C ALA A 173 -2.31 14.13 2.65
N VAL A 174 -1.00 14.34 2.83
CA VAL A 174 -0.02 14.47 1.74
C VAL A 174 0.25 13.11 1.12
N HIS A 175 0.67 12.17 1.96
CA HIS A 175 0.94 10.77 1.60
C HIS A 175 -0.20 9.85 2.07
N GLY A 176 -1.05 10.33 2.99
CA GLY A 176 -2.25 9.65 3.47
C GLY A 176 -3.16 9.19 2.32
N THR A 177 -3.16 7.88 2.07
CA THR A 177 -4.01 7.25 1.04
C THR A 177 -5.30 6.74 1.67
N PRO A 178 -6.48 7.15 1.17
CA PRO A 178 -7.74 6.65 1.71
C PRO A 178 -7.89 5.14 1.50
N VAL A 179 -8.45 4.44 2.49
CA VAL A 179 -8.78 3.01 2.41
C VAL A 179 -10.26 2.79 2.67
N TYR A 180 -10.93 2.05 1.80
CA TYR A 180 -12.34 1.69 1.95
C TYR A 180 -12.49 0.32 2.58
N VAL A 181 -13.33 0.23 3.60
CA VAL A 181 -13.71 -1.01 4.26
C VAL A 181 -15.22 -1.17 4.15
N GLY A 182 -15.63 -2.00 3.18
CA GLY A 182 -17.03 -2.27 2.85
C GLY A 182 -17.43 -3.70 3.19
N ALA A 183 -17.97 -4.43 2.21
CA ALA A 183 -18.28 -5.85 2.39
C ALA A 183 -17.01 -6.71 2.59
N ALA A 184 -17.17 -7.82 3.31
CA ALA A 184 -16.12 -8.83 3.45
C ALA A 184 -15.76 -9.48 2.10
N ALA A 185 -14.50 -9.84 1.93
CA ALA A 185 -13.97 -10.31 0.65
C ALA A 185 -14.47 -11.71 0.23
N GLY A 186 -15.10 -12.47 1.12
CA GLY A 186 -15.70 -13.77 0.79
C GLY A 186 -14.69 -14.89 0.57
N ARG A 187 -13.48 -14.78 1.15
CA ARG A 187 -12.32 -15.63 0.81
C ARG A 187 -12.27 -16.97 1.55
N TYR A 188 -12.70 -17.01 2.81
CA TYR A 188 -12.58 -18.21 3.63
C TYR A 188 -13.80 -19.13 3.50
N ALA A 189 -13.57 -20.43 3.34
CA ALA A 189 -14.61 -21.45 3.25
C ALA A 189 -15.26 -21.85 4.60
N ASP A 190 -14.92 -21.14 5.68
CA ASP A 190 -15.42 -21.40 7.03
C ASP A 190 -16.84 -20.82 7.26
N SER A 191 -17.66 -21.56 8.02
CA SER A 191 -19.05 -21.18 8.32
C SER A 191 -19.16 -19.94 9.21
N ALA A 192 -18.24 -19.74 10.16
CA ALA A 192 -18.22 -18.55 11.01
C ALA A 192 -17.82 -17.32 10.18
N TYR A 193 -16.90 -17.47 9.24
CA TYR A 193 -16.56 -16.44 8.26
C TYR A 193 -17.73 -16.10 7.37
N ALA A 194 -18.46 -17.10 6.83
CA ALA A 194 -19.66 -16.85 6.03
C ALA A 194 -20.72 -16.05 6.81
N ALA A 195 -20.86 -16.30 8.11
CA ALA A 195 -21.74 -15.52 8.98
C ALA A 195 -21.24 -14.08 9.20
N PHE A 196 -19.94 -13.89 9.44
CA PHE A 196 -19.30 -12.58 9.50
C PHE A 196 -19.49 -11.80 8.19
N ALA A 197 -19.23 -12.42 7.04
CA ALA A 197 -19.35 -11.80 5.73
C ALA A 197 -20.77 -11.32 5.42
N ARG A 198 -21.81 -12.04 5.90
CA ARG A 198 -23.20 -11.57 5.80
C ARG A 198 -23.44 -10.30 6.61
N ARG A 199 -22.92 -10.21 7.84
CA ARG A 199 -23.04 -9.00 8.67
C ARG A 199 -22.23 -7.83 8.11
N ALA A 200 -21.01 -8.09 7.63
CA ALA A 200 -20.15 -7.09 7.01
C ALA A 200 -20.73 -6.52 5.70
N ARG A 201 -21.71 -7.17 5.05
CA ARG A 201 -22.42 -6.59 3.91
C ARG A 201 -23.44 -5.53 4.31
N SER A 202 -23.97 -5.58 5.53
CA SER A 202 -24.99 -4.66 6.04
C SER A 202 -24.45 -3.61 7.01
N ARG A 203 -23.15 -3.61 7.32
CA ARG A 203 -22.54 -2.58 8.16
C ARG A 203 -22.48 -1.24 7.46
N VAL A 204 -22.35 -0.17 8.24
CA VAL A 204 -21.93 1.13 7.71
C VAL A 204 -20.56 0.97 7.08
N GLN A 205 -20.47 1.28 5.79
CA GLN A 205 -19.21 1.22 5.04
C GLN A 205 -18.43 2.48 5.34
N ALA A 206 -17.12 2.36 5.52
CA ALA A 206 -16.28 3.48 5.93
C ALA A 206 -15.08 3.67 5.00
N VAL A 207 -14.66 4.93 4.88
CA VAL A 207 -13.38 5.32 4.30
C VAL A 207 -12.50 5.89 5.39
N TYR A 208 -11.30 5.33 5.52
CA TYR A 208 -10.31 5.72 6.51
C TYR A 208 -9.25 6.58 5.86
N LEU A 209 -8.85 7.64 6.55
CA LEU A 209 -7.83 8.57 6.10
C LEU A 209 -6.97 9.02 7.29
N GLY A 210 -5.66 8.83 7.20
CA GLY A 210 -4.71 9.48 8.08
C GLY A 210 -4.50 10.93 7.65
N ALA A 211 -4.47 11.86 8.60
CA ALA A 211 -4.24 13.28 8.36
C ALA A 211 -3.23 13.89 9.33
N ASN A 212 -2.63 15.01 8.90
CA ASN A 212 -1.62 15.75 9.64
C ASN A 212 -2.18 16.67 10.73
N ASP A 213 -3.48 16.57 11.03
CA ASP A 213 -4.05 17.04 12.31
C ASP A 213 -3.80 16.08 13.48
N GLY A 214 -3.07 14.98 13.22
CA GLY A 214 -2.67 14.01 14.22
C GLY A 214 -3.63 12.83 14.35
N MET A 215 -4.63 12.70 13.47
CA MET A 215 -5.66 11.69 13.58
C MET A 215 -5.78 10.80 12.36
N LEU A 216 -6.20 9.56 12.60
CA LEU A 216 -6.88 8.74 11.61
C LEU A 216 -8.39 9.01 11.72
N HIS A 217 -9.02 9.41 10.62
CA HIS A 217 -10.46 9.60 10.55
C HIS A 217 -11.15 8.41 9.88
N ALA A 218 -12.34 8.05 10.35
CA ALA A 218 -13.26 7.13 9.69
C ALA A 218 -14.51 7.89 9.24
N PHE A 219 -14.71 8.02 7.94
CA PHE A 219 -15.89 8.68 7.37
C PHE A 219 -16.87 7.65 6.83
N ASP A 220 -18.17 7.92 7.01
CA ASP A 220 -19.23 7.17 6.35
C ASP A 220 -19.05 7.26 4.82
N ALA A 221 -18.86 6.12 4.16
CA ALA A 221 -18.54 6.10 2.74
C ALA A 221 -19.67 6.66 1.86
N ALA A 222 -20.93 6.62 2.34
CA ALA A 222 -22.08 7.15 1.61
C ALA A 222 -22.35 8.61 1.96
N ALA A 223 -22.32 8.96 3.25
CA ALA A 223 -22.77 10.26 3.76
C ALA A 223 -21.65 11.26 4.08
N GLY A 224 -20.39 10.83 4.18
CA GLY A 224 -19.23 11.68 4.47
C GLY A 224 -19.09 12.13 5.93
N ARG A 225 -20.09 11.87 6.80
CA ARG A 225 -20.00 12.20 8.23
C ARG A 225 -18.87 11.42 8.89
N GLU A 226 -18.17 12.07 9.83
CA GLU A 226 -17.17 11.39 10.67
C GLU A 226 -17.90 10.39 11.61
N LEU A 227 -17.52 9.12 11.53
CA LEU A 227 -18.02 8.06 12.40
C LEU A 227 -17.24 8.03 13.71
N PHE A 228 -15.91 8.08 13.59
CA PHE A 228 -14.99 8.30 14.69
C PHE A 228 -13.64 8.81 14.16
N ALA A 229 -12.79 9.30 15.07
CA ALA A 229 -11.38 9.52 14.81
C ALA A 229 -10.51 8.84 15.88
N TYR A 230 -9.30 8.46 15.50
CA TYR A 230 -8.31 7.82 16.36
C TYR A 230 -7.03 8.65 16.39
N VAL A 231 -6.58 9.00 17.59
CA VAL A 231 -5.31 9.68 17.85
C VAL A 231 -4.30 8.63 18.31
N PRO A 232 -3.25 8.34 17.53
CA PRO A 232 -2.17 7.45 17.99
C PRO A 232 -1.45 8.04 19.21
N ALA A 233 -1.38 7.30 20.30
CA ALA A 233 -0.70 7.73 21.53
C ALA A 233 0.80 7.94 21.31
N LEU A 234 1.40 7.20 20.37
CA LEU A 234 2.78 7.37 19.94
C LEU A 234 3.12 8.79 19.44
N LEU A 235 2.12 9.57 18.98
CA LEU A 235 2.29 10.96 18.54
C LEU A 235 2.11 11.99 19.67
N ALA A 236 1.71 11.59 20.88
CA ALA A 236 1.29 12.54 21.91
C ALA A 236 2.33 13.59 22.30
N GLY A 237 3.63 13.25 22.19
CA GLY A 237 4.72 14.20 22.41
C GLY A 237 4.83 15.31 21.35
N ALA A 238 4.32 15.09 20.14
CA ALA A 238 4.36 16.03 19.02
C ALA A 238 3.02 16.78 18.81
N LEU A 239 1.89 16.23 19.28
CA LEU A 239 0.56 16.82 19.05
C LEU A 239 0.41 18.24 19.60
N GLY A 240 1.15 18.59 20.66
CA GLY A 240 1.15 19.95 21.20
C GLY A 240 1.61 21.00 20.18
N GLU A 241 2.52 20.64 19.28
CA GLU A 241 3.09 21.53 18.25
C GLU A 241 2.00 22.07 17.31
N LEU A 242 0.94 21.29 17.02
CA LEU A 242 -0.18 21.71 16.19
C LEU A 242 -0.88 22.98 16.71
N THR A 243 -0.80 23.24 18.02
CA THR A 243 -1.43 24.41 18.64
C THR A 243 -0.55 25.66 18.60
N ALA A 244 0.74 25.54 18.27
CA ALA A 244 1.71 26.62 18.37
C ALA A 244 1.44 27.74 17.35
N PRO A 245 1.39 29.02 17.76
CA PRO A 245 1.22 30.15 16.82
C PRO A 245 2.29 30.21 15.71
N ALA A 246 3.51 29.78 16.01
CA ALA A 246 4.63 29.68 15.06
C ALA A 246 4.85 28.24 14.56
N TYR A 247 3.75 27.49 14.36
CA TYR A 247 3.80 26.11 13.87
C TYR A 247 4.57 26.00 12.55
N VAL A 248 5.47 25.02 12.50
CA VAL A 248 6.17 24.60 11.29
C VAL A 248 5.56 23.25 10.91
N HIS A 249 5.15 23.13 9.66
CA HIS A 249 4.52 21.91 9.17
C HIS A 249 5.44 20.70 9.34
N ARG A 250 4.83 19.56 9.71
CA ARG A 250 5.46 18.25 9.81
C ARG A 250 4.41 17.18 9.56
N ALA A 251 4.85 15.99 9.16
CA ALA A 251 4.00 14.81 9.14
C ALA A 251 3.54 14.39 10.55
N TYR A 252 2.33 13.85 10.64
CA TYR A 252 1.77 13.17 11.83
C TYR A 252 1.23 11.78 11.46
N VAL A 253 -0.04 11.67 11.08
CA VAL A 253 -0.64 10.40 10.62
C VAL A 253 -0.68 10.42 9.09
N ASP A 254 0.50 10.43 8.49
CA ASP A 254 0.67 10.54 7.02
C ASP A 254 1.10 9.22 6.38
N GLY A 255 1.02 8.12 7.14
CA GLY A 255 1.43 6.80 6.68
C GLY A 255 0.32 6.05 5.94
N PRO A 256 0.70 4.99 5.20
CA PRO A 256 -0.26 4.12 4.54
C PRO A 256 -1.10 3.30 5.51
N LEU A 257 -2.28 2.92 5.03
CA LEU A 257 -3.24 2.08 5.74
C LEU A 257 -3.42 0.76 5.00
N ALA A 258 -3.68 -0.30 5.75
CA ALA A 258 -4.02 -1.63 5.23
C ALA A 258 -5.22 -2.19 6.00
N ALA A 259 -6.21 -2.68 5.27
CA ALA A 259 -7.35 -3.39 5.86
C ALA A 259 -7.24 -4.90 5.58
N GLY A 260 -7.68 -5.71 6.53
CA GLY A 260 -7.75 -7.16 6.40
C GLY A 260 -8.77 -7.76 7.35
N GLU A 261 -8.90 -9.08 7.28
CA GLU A 261 -9.80 -9.84 8.15
C GLU A 261 -8.99 -10.83 8.97
N ALA A 262 -9.29 -10.92 10.25
CA ALA A 262 -8.56 -11.75 11.19
C ALA A 262 -9.50 -12.38 12.21
N VAL A 263 -9.09 -13.52 12.76
CA VAL A 263 -9.73 -14.11 13.93
C VAL A 263 -9.05 -13.59 15.18
N ILE A 264 -9.78 -12.84 16.00
CA ILE A 264 -9.32 -12.29 17.28
C ILE A 264 -10.34 -12.66 18.35
N GLY A 265 -9.88 -13.31 19.44
CA GLY A 265 -10.78 -13.79 20.49
C GLY A 265 -11.81 -14.82 19.99
N GLY A 266 -11.45 -15.61 18.97
CA GLY A 266 -12.34 -16.61 18.36
C GLY A 266 -13.43 -16.04 17.44
N GLN A 267 -13.40 -14.72 17.16
CA GLN A 267 -14.36 -14.06 16.27
C GLN A 267 -13.65 -13.45 15.06
N TRP A 268 -14.29 -13.54 13.89
CA TRP A 268 -13.86 -12.82 12.71
C TRP A 268 -14.11 -11.33 12.87
N ARG A 269 -13.09 -10.53 12.54
CA ARG A 269 -13.08 -9.07 12.64
C ARG A 269 -12.45 -8.45 11.40
N SER A 270 -12.90 -7.25 11.04
CA SER A 270 -12.14 -6.39 10.13
C SER A 270 -11.12 -5.59 10.93
N VAL A 271 -9.86 -5.65 10.52
CA VAL A 271 -8.76 -4.96 11.16
C VAL A 271 -8.19 -3.94 10.20
N LEU A 272 -7.87 -2.76 10.73
CA LEU A 272 -7.12 -1.72 10.03
C LEU A 272 -5.74 -1.61 10.70
N VAL A 273 -4.67 -1.72 9.92
CA VAL A 273 -3.30 -1.48 10.35
C VAL A 273 -2.83 -0.20 9.67
N GLY A 274 -2.35 0.76 10.46
CA GLY A 274 -1.83 2.03 9.95
C GLY A 274 -0.42 2.30 10.47
N SER A 275 0.29 3.18 9.77
CA SER A 275 1.52 3.79 10.24
C SER A 275 1.38 5.30 10.29
N THR A 276 2.30 5.95 10.98
CA THR A 276 2.45 7.41 10.98
C THR A 276 3.29 7.93 9.82
N GLY A 277 3.84 7.04 8.99
CA GLY A 277 4.72 7.44 7.88
C GLY A 277 5.94 8.18 8.42
N GLY A 278 6.18 9.39 7.90
CA GLY A 278 7.27 10.25 8.37
C GLY A 278 6.99 10.99 9.69
N GLY A 279 5.80 10.84 10.29
CA GLY A 279 5.44 11.56 11.51
C GLY A 279 6.08 11.01 12.78
N ALA A 280 6.27 9.69 12.85
CA ALA A 280 6.91 8.98 13.97
C ALA A 280 7.26 7.54 13.57
N GLN A 281 8.18 6.93 14.31
CA GLN A 281 8.58 5.53 14.15
C GLN A 281 7.58 4.60 14.82
N GLY A 282 6.57 4.14 14.07
CA GLY A 282 5.53 3.32 14.67
C GLY A 282 4.43 2.85 13.74
N VAL A 283 3.71 1.83 14.22
CA VAL A 283 2.50 1.29 13.61
C VAL A 283 1.43 1.06 14.68
N PHE A 284 0.17 1.06 14.26
CA PHE A 284 -0.97 0.80 15.13
C PHE A 284 -2.01 -0.07 14.43
N ALA A 285 -2.83 -0.78 15.20
CA ALA A 285 -3.90 -1.63 14.68
C ALA A 285 -5.22 -1.39 15.41
N LEU A 286 -6.32 -1.32 14.64
CA LEU A 286 -7.68 -1.06 15.11
C LEU A 286 -8.63 -2.16 14.65
N ASP A 287 -9.57 -2.54 15.52
CA ASP A 287 -10.77 -3.29 15.14
C ASP A 287 -11.80 -2.33 14.54
N VAL A 288 -12.02 -2.46 13.24
CA VAL A 288 -12.94 -1.64 12.45
C VAL A 288 -14.13 -2.47 11.96
N THR A 289 -14.49 -3.52 12.69
CA THR A 289 -15.60 -4.40 12.32
C THR A 289 -16.91 -3.62 12.20
N ASP A 290 -17.21 -2.78 13.17
CA ASP A 290 -18.34 -1.85 13.15
C ASP A 290 -17.83 -0.42 13.38
N PRO A 291 -17.66 0.37 12.31
CA PRO A 291 -17.16 1.73 12.46
C PRO A 291 -18.19 2.70 13.08
N ALA A 292 -19.48 2.37 13.07
CA ALA A 292 -20.49 3.22 13.69
C ALA A 292 -20.53 3.05 15.21
N ASP A 293 -20.01 1.93 15.73
CA ASP A 293 -19.89 1.64 17.16
C ASP A 293 -18.50 1.07 17.48
N PHE A 294 -17.47 1.87 17.21
CA PHE A 294 -16.06 1.49 17.29
C PHE A 294 -15.66 0.89 18.65
N THR A 295 -16.22 1.43 19.75
CA THR A 295 -15.91 1.00 21.11
C THR A 295 -16.70 -0.21 21.60
N ALA A 296 -17.84 -0.55 20.98
CA ALA A 296 -18.50 -1.84 21.27
C ALA A 296 -17.73 -3.02 20.66
N GLY A 297 -16.87 -2.76 19.67
CA GLY A 297 -15.82 -3.67 19.21
C GLY A 297 -14.66 -3.77 20.19
N LEU A 298 -13.46 -4.08 19.68
CA LEU A 298 -12.22 -4.00 20.49
C LEU A 298 -11.59 -2.61 20.46
N GLY A 299 -12.02 -1.74 19.54
CA GLY A 299 -11.39 -0.44 19.28
C GLY A 299 -9.91 -0.59 18.89
N ALA A 300 -9.03 0.21 19.48
CA ALA A 300 -7.59 0.09 19.36
C ALA A 300 -7.08 -1.25 19.94
N LEU A 301 -6.44 -2.05 19.09
CA LEU A 301 -5.85 -3.33 19.46
C LEU A 301 -4.50 -3.10 20.14
N TRP A 302 -3.63 -2.32 19.51
CA TRP A 302 -2.30 -2.00 19.99
C TRP A 302 -1.61 -0.91 19.17
N GLU A 303 -0.54 -0.36 19.73
CA GLU A 303 0.51 0.40 19.05
C GLU A 303 1.84 -0.32 19.25
N PHE A 304 2.75 -0.22 18.29
CA PHE A 304 4.09 -0.80 18.33
C PHE A 304 5.09 0.22 17.79
N THR A 305 6.14 0.49 18.57
CA THR A 305 7.13 1.53 18.30
C THR A 305 8.56 1.02 18.46
N ASP A 306 9.53 1.86 18.16
CA ASP A 306 10.96 1.66 18.45
C ASP A 306 11.26 1.44 19.95
N ARG A 307 10.38 1.91 20.86
CA ARG A 307 10.41 1.58 22.30
C ARG A 307 10.21 0.10 22.59
N ASP A 308 9.43 -0.57 21.74
CA ASP A 308 9.16 -2.00 21.88
C ASP A 308 10.25 -2.83 21.21
N ASP A 309 10.77 -2.37 20.06
CA ASP A 309 11.92 -2.94 19.37
C ASP A 309 12.61 -1.89 18.49
N ALA A 310 13.85 -1.52 18.83
CA ALA A 310 14.62 -0.45 18.15
C ALA A 310 14.94 -0.69 16.67
N ALA A 311 14.61 -1.86 16.11
CA ALA A 311 14.71 -2.09 14.68
C ALA A 311 13.54 -1.49 13.89
N LEU A 312 12.44 -1.08 14.55
CA LEU A 312 11.32 -0.40 13.89
C LEU A 312 11.66 1.07 13.63
N GLY A 313 11.30 1.57 12.45
CA GLY A 313 11.47 2.97 12.07
C GLY A 313 10.20 3.56 11.45
N ASN A 314 10.37 4.53 10.55
CA ASN A 314 9.30 5.19 9.80
C ASN A 314 8.76 4.24 8.72
N VAL A 315 7.59 3.66 8.96
CA VAL A 315 6.96 2.71 8.03
C VAL A 315 6.22 3.48 6.93
N MET A 316 6.81 3.53 5.74
CA MET A 316 6.31 4.30 4.60
C MET A 316 5.43 3.49 3.64
N GLN A 317 5.27 2.18 3.86
CA GLN A 317 4.51 1.27 3.00
C GLN A 317 3.48 0.45 3.79
N ALA A 318 2.37 0.12 3.14
CA ALA A 318 1.25 -0.56 3.79
C ALA A 318 1.64 -1.95 4.32
N ALA A 319 1.22 -2.26 5.56
CA ALA A 319 1.33 -3.60 6.13
C ALA A 319 0.47 -4.62 5.36
N GLN A 320 0.66 -5.90 5.65
CA GLN A 320 -0.25 -6.97 5.21
C GLN A 320 -0.87 -7.68 6.43
N VAL A 321 -2.13 -8.10 6.34
CA VAL A 321 -2.74 -8.99 7.33
C VAL A 321 -2.61 -10.42 6.83
N ALA A 322 -1.95 -11.29 7.61
CA ALA A 322 -1.68 -12.66 7.21
C ALA A 322 -1.95 -13.67 8.33
N ARG A 323 -2.37 -14.88 7.93
CA ARG A 323 -2.56 -16.04 8.79
C ARG A 323 -1.31 -16.92 8.73
N LEU A 324 -0.71 -17.23 9.87
CA LEU A 324 0.52 -18.02 9.96
C LEU A 324 0.37 -19.24 10.90
N PRO A 325 1.15 -20.31 10.71
CA PRO A 325 1.20 -21.44 11.63
C PRO A 325 1.91 -21.07 12.93
N ALA A 326 1.17 -20.94 14.03
CA ALA A 326 1.71 -20.62 15.35
C ALA A 326 2.33 -21.85 16.03
N ARG A 327 3.17 -21.61 17.03
CA ARG A 327 3.72 -22.67 17.89
C ARG A 327 2.57 -23.39 18.59
N SER A 328 2.53 -24.71 18.46
CA SER A 328 1.56 -25.56 19.12
C SER A 328 2.17 -26.28 20.32
N ALA A 329 1.47 -26.30 21.44
CA ALA A 329 1.87 -27.00 22.66
C ALA A 329 1.40 -28.48 22.67
N ASP A 330 0.36 -28.83 21.92
CA ASP A 330 -0.31 -30.13 21.92
C ASP A 330 -0.09 -30.94 20.63
N GLY A 331 0.74 -30.44 19.72
CA GLY A 331 1.03 -31.08 18.43
C GLY A 331 -0.06 -30.87 17.36
N ARG A 332 -1.15 -30.15 17.67
CA ARG A 332 -2.18 -29.79 16.68
C ARG A 332 -1.81 -28.49 15.96
N PRO A 333 -2.05 -28.34 14.64
CA PRO A 333 -1.77 -27.09 13.94
C PRO A 333 -2.54 -25.92 14.59
N ALA A 334 -1.80 -24.98 15.19
CA ALA A 334 -2.35 -23.72 15.67
C ALA A 334 -2.10 -22.64 14.61
N TYR A 335 -3.07 -21.75 14.40
CA TYR A 335 -2.92 -20.63 13.48
C TYR A 335 -3.20 -19.33 14.20
N ARG A 336 -2.46 -18.28 13.83
CA ARG A 336 -2.59 -16.94 14.40
C ARG A 336 -2.46 -15.89 13.31
N TYR A 337 -3.15 -14.77 13.49
CA TYR A 337 -3.13 -13.66 12.54
C TYR A 337 -2.15 -12.59 13.00
N PHE A 338 -1.39 -12.06 12.05
CA PHE A 338 -0.37 -11.05 12.27
C PHE A 338 -0.51 -9.91 11.27
N ALA A 339 -0.16 -8.69 11.71
CA ALA A 339 0.28 -7.65 10.82
C ALA A 339 1.72 -7.95 10.41
N VAL A 340 1.98 -8.05 9.11
CA VAL A 340 3.29 -8.26 8.50
C VAL A 340 3.78 -6.90 8.02
N VAL A 341 4.86 -6.42 8.64
CA VAL A 341 5.35 -5.04 8.47
C VAL A 341 6.85 -5.08 8.20
N GLY A 342 7.31 -4.43 7.13
CA GLY A 342 8.72 -4.12 6.98
C GLY A 342 9.12 -3.06 8.00
N ASN A 343 10.36 -3.06 8.47
CA ASN A 343 10.76 -2.17 9.55
C ASN A 343 10.76 -0.68 9.18
N GLY A 344 10.67 -0.34 7.89
CA GLY A 344 10.67 1.04 7.44
C GLY A 344 12.05 1.67 7.51
N LEU A 345 12.08 2.99 7.40
CA LEU A 345 13.30 3.79 7.30
C LEU A 345 13.77 4.26 8.67
N ASP A 346 15.05 4.60 8.78
CA ASP A 346 15.57 5.42 9.89
C ASP A 346 15.43 4.81 11.29
N SER A 347 15.32 3.49 11.42
CA SER A 347 15.23 2.84 12.74
C SER A 347 16.42 3.13 13.67
N GLY A 348 17.54 3.60 13.12
CA GLY A 348 18.73 4.02 13.88
C GLY A 348 18.77 5.51 14.25
N VAL A 349 17.75 6.29 13.89
CA VAL A 349 17.69 7.74 14.12
C VAL A 349 16.92 8.00 15.41
N ALA A 350 17.56 8.68 16.36
CA ALA A 350 16.91 9.07 17.60
C ALA A 350 15.77 10.07 17.36
N ASP A 351 14.57 9.72 17.81
CA ASP A 351 13.35 10.53 17.77
C ASP A 351 12.90 10.99 19.18
N GLY A 352 13.71 10.68 20.21
CA GLY A 352 13.39 10.92 21.62
C GLY A 352 12.55 9.82 22.28
N ALA A 353 12.37 8.67 21.61
CA ALA A 353 11.62 7.53 22.11
C ALA A 353 12.47 6.30 22.47
N ALA A 354 13.48 5.92 21.68
CA ALA A 354 14.25 4.67 21.86
C ALA A 354 15.17 4.59 23.11
N ASP A 355 15.23 3.40 23.73
CA ASP A 355 16.09 3.08 24.87
C ASP A 355 17.47 2.46 24.50
N ASP A 356 17.64 1.87 23.31
CA ASP A 356 18.94 1.36 22.82
C ASP A 356 18.99 1.24 21.28
N VAL A 357 19.84 2.05 20.64
CA VAL A 357 20.05 2.03 19.17
C VAL A 357 21.03 0.93 18.72
N ALA A 358 21.58 0.13 19.65
CA ALA A 358 22.55 -0.92 19.33
C ALA A 358 21.92 -2.07 18.54
N GLY A 359 22.25 -2.17 17.25
CA GLY A 359 21.71 -3.18 16.34
C GLY A 359 20.58 -2.66 15.43
N ALA A 360 20.22 -1.38 15.53
CA ALA A 360 19.39 -0.68 14.56
C ALA A 360 20.20 -0.39 13.28
N GLY A 361 19.55 -0.49 12.12
CA GLY A 361 20.18 -0.19 10.82
C GLY A 361 20.35 -1.36 9.86
N HIS A 362 19.61 -2.46 10.07
CA HIS A 362 19.43 -3.52 9.07
C HIS A 362 17.95 -3.70 8.75
N GLY A 363 17.63 -4.09 7.51
CA GLY A 363 16.27 -4.46 7.14
C GLY A 363 15.70 -5.56 8.06
N ALA A 364 14.44 -5.42 8.47
CA ALA A 364 13.77 -6.43 9.28
C ALA A 364 12.29 -6.58 8.91
N LEU A 365 11.78 -7.81 8.98
CA LEU A 365 10.36 -8.11 8.83
C LEU A 365 9.75 -8.43 10.19
N PHE A 366 8.75 -7.65 10.57
CA PHE A 366 7.97 -7.82 11.80
C PHE A 366 6.68 -8.59 11.54
N LEU A 367 6.36 -9.50 12.45
CA LEU A 367 5.06 -10.16 12.56
C LEU A 367 4.45 -9.76 13.91
N LEU A 368 3.51 -8.82 13.89
CA LEU A 368 2.87 -8.26 15.09
C LEU A 368 1.51 -8.94 15.29
N ALA A 369 1.31 -9.65 16.40
CA ALA A 369 0.10 -10.44 16.57
C ALA A 369 -1.14 -9.54 16.76
N LEU A 370 -2.16 -9.76 15.94
CA LEU A 370 -3.39 -8.95 15.96
C LEU A 370 -4.25 -9.20 17.20
N ASP A 371 -4.10 -10.35 17.84
CA ASP A 371 -4.84 -10.77 19.02
C ASP A 371 -4.10 -10.48 20.34
N LYS A 372 -2.98 -9.73 20.32
CA LYS A 372 -2.29 -9.33 21.56
C LYS A 372 -3.28 -8.53 22.43
N PRO A 373 -3.58 -8.97 23.67
CA PRO A 373 -4.40 -8.19 24.57
C PRO A 373 -3.78 -6.79 24.82
N PRO A 374 -4.57 -5.70 24.89
CA PRO A 374 -4.03 -4.34 25.04
C PRO A 374 -3.08 -4.19 26.22
N ALA A 375 -3.45 -4.71 27.39
CA ALA A 375 -2.66 -4.63 28.63
C ALA A 375 -1.42 -5.56 28.66
N GLN A 376 -1.25 -6.46 27.68
CA GLN A 376 -0.08 -7.34 27.62
C GLN A 376 1.12 -6.61 26.99
N PRO A 377 2.30 -6.61 27.63
CA PRO A 377 3.50 -6.01 27.04
C PRO A 377 3.96 -6.80 25.80
N TRP A 378 4.61 -6.11 24.88
CA TRP A 378 5.27 -6.75 23.74
C TRP A 378 6.44 -7.61 24.21
N ARG A 379 6.54 -8.82 23.66
CA ARG A 379 7.58 -9.81 23.95
C ARG A 379 7.95 -10.57 22.68
N ARG A 380 9.21 -10.41 22.25
CA ARG A 380 9.75 -11.09 21.08
C ARG A 380 9.61 -12.61 21.23
N ASP A 381 9.39 -13.27 20.10
CA ASP A 381 9.15 -14.71 19.99
C ASP A 381 7.88 -15.23 20.71
N THR A 382 7.02 -14.33 21.20
CA THR A 382 5.76 -14.66 21.92
C THR A 382 4.54 -14.00 21.29
N ASN A 383 4.47 -12.68 21.27
CA ASN A 383 3.36 -11.92 20.68
C ASN A 383 3.80 -11.01 19.52
N TYR A 384 5.10 -10.92 19.28
CA TYR A 384 5.63 -10.52 17.99
C TYR A 384 6.89 -11.31 17.64
N TYR A 385 7.24 -11.29 16.36
CA TYR A 385 8.45 -11.91 15.83
C TYR A 385 9.17 -10.91 14.92
N ARG A 386 10.50 -10.97 14.90
CA ARG A 386 11.36 -10.13 14.06
C ARG A 386 12.36 -11.01 13.31
N ILE A 387 12.32 -10.90 12.00
CA ILE A 387 13.21 -11.62 11.08
C ILE A 387 14.15 -10.61 10.44
N ASP A 388 15.40 -10.62 10.89
CA ASP A 388 16.44 -9.70 10.43
C ASP A 388 17.00 -10.15 9.07
N THR A 389 17.13 -9.22 8.11
CA THR A 389 17.90 -9.47 6.89
C THR A 389 19.40 -9.43 7.20
N PRO A 390 20.25 -10.15 6.45
CA PRO A 390 21.69 -10.00 6.53
C PRO A 390 22.15 -8.53 6.46
N PRO A 391 23.18 -8.13 7.22
CA PRO A 391 23.71 -6.77 7.19
C PRO A 391 24.05 -6.28 5.77
N GLY A 392 23.60 -5.07 5.46
CA GLY A 392 23.89 -4.37 4.21
C GLY A 392 25.22 -3.59 4.22
N ASP A 393 25.38 -2.73 3.22
CA ASP A 393 26.43 -1.72 3.18
C ASP A 393 26.08 -0.58 4.13
N ALA A 394 26.91 -0.35 5.16
CA ALA A 394 26.68 0.69 6.15
C ALA A 394 26.79 2.12 5.58
N ALA A 395 27.32 2.30 4.36
CA ALA A 395 27.36 3.60 3.70
C ALA A 395 26.04 3.97 2.98
N LEU A 396 25.07 3.05 2.92
CA LEU A 396 23.80 3.26 2.24
C LEU A 396 22.64 3.26 3.25
N PRO A 397 21.59 4.06 3.00
CA PRO A 397 20.37 3.97 3.78
C PRO A 397 19.79 2.55 3.78
N ASP A 398 19.20 2.16 4.89
CA ASP A 398 18.56 0.86 5.05
C ASP A 398 17.09 1.00 5.42
N GLY A 399 16.35 -0.08 5.24
CA GLY A 399 14.92 -0.19 5.54
C GLY A 399 14.27 -1.21 4.62
N LEU A 400 13.56 -2.17 5.22
CA LEU A 400 12.76 -3.15 4.48
C LEU A 400 11.38 -2.56 4.20
N GLY A 401 10.97 -2.60 2.93
CA GLY A 401 9.65 -2.15 2.49
C GLY A 401 8.54 -3.19 2.73
N ALA A 402 7.35 -2.90 2.20
CA ALA A 402 6.20 -3.80 2.30
C ALA A 402 6.44 -5.13 1.56
N ALA A 403 6.02 -6.23 2.20
CA ALA A 403 6.14 -7.55 1.62
C ALA A 403 4.91 -7.92 0.75
N ALA A 404 5.16 -8.55 -0.39
CA ALA A 404 4.16 -9.28 -1.16
C ALA A 404 4.03 -10.70 -0.62
N ILE A 405 2.81 -11.16 -0.33
CA ILE A 405 2.57 -12.45 0.32
C ILE A 405 2.08 -13.53 -0.66
N VAL A 406 2.54 -14.76 -0.46
CA VAL A 406 2.07 -15.98 -1.12
C VAL A 406 1.43 -16.87 -0.08
N THR A 407 0.17 -17.23 -0.28
CA THR A 407 -0.59 -18.13 0.58
C THR A 407 -0.82 -19.49 -0.10
N ASP A 408 -1.17 -20.49 0.70
CA ASP A 408 -1.76 -21.73 0.18
C ASP A 408 -3.29 -21.62 0.03
N ASP A 409 -3.92 -22.71 -0.41
CA ASP A 409 -5.37 -22.79 -0.64
C ASP A 409 -6.22 -22.54 0.64
N ASN A 410 -5.61 -22.51 1.83
CA ASN A 410 -6.28 -22.21 3.10
C ASN A 410 -5.94 -20.79 3.62
N ASP A 411 -5.42 -19.92 2.74
CA ASP A 411 -4.97 -18.56 3.05
C ASP A 411 -3.87 -18.50 4.12
N VAL A 412 -3.10 -19.59 4.28
CA VAL A 412 -1.95 -19.62 5.20
C VAL A 412 -0.72 -19.11 4.47
N LEU A 413 -0.05 -18.10 5.03
CA LEU A 413 1.18 -17.54 4.49
C LEU A 413 2.25 -18.62 4.36
N ARG A 414 2.83 -18.74 3.18
CA ARG A 414 3.93 -19.65 2.86
C ARG A 414 5.22 -18.93 2.59
N HIS A 415 5.16 -17.85 1.81
CA HIS A 415 6.33 -17.07 1.45
C HIS A 415 5.97 -15.59 1.41
N ALA A 416 6.95 -14.72 1.66
CA ALA A 416 6.80 -13.30 1.43
C ALA A 416 8.02 -12.74 0.70
N TYR A 417 7.81 -11.77 -0.19
CA TYR A 417 8.85 -11.13 -0.98
C TYR A 417 8.88 -9.64 -0.66
N ALA A 418 10.03 -9.11 -0.26
CA ALA A 418 10.17 -7.69 0.07
C ALA A 418 11.47 -7.13 -0.49
N GLY A 419 11.40 -5.88 -0.96
CA GLY A 419 12.56 -5.09 -1.32
C GLY A 419 13.09 -4.27 -0.15
N ASP A 420 14.35 -3.86 -0.21
CA ASP A 420 14.93 -2.88 0.71
C ASP A 420 15.54 -1.66 -0.01
N MET A 421 15.90 -0.64 0.78
CA MET A 421 16.54 0.58 0.29
C MET A 421 17.92 0.37 -0.35
N GLN A 422 18.53 -0.80 -0.14
CA GLN A 422 19.80 -1.18 -0.75
C GLN A 422 19.63 -1.99 -2.04
N GLY A 423 18.40 -2.16 -2.51
CA GLY A 423 18.08 -2.84 -3.76
C GLY A 423 18.09 -4.36 -3.66
N ASN A 424 18.11 -4.94 -2.47
CA ASN A 424 18.00 -6.39 -2.33
C ASN A 424 16.53 -6.80 -2.39
N LEU A 425 16.23 -7.87 -3.15
CA LEU A 425 14.96 -8.56 -3.12
C LEU A 425 15.08 -9.81 -2.25
N TRP A 426 14.35 -9.84 -1.13
CA TRP A 426 14.34 -10.93 -0.17
C TRP A 426 13.13 -11.85 -0.37
N ARG A 427 13.29 -13.14 -0.05
CA ARG A 427 12.20 -14.11 0.12
C ARG A 427 12.23 -14.75 1.50
N PHE A 428 11.22 -14.48 2.29
CA PHE A 428 11.02 -15.06 3.61
C PHE A 428 10.22 -16.37 3.50
N ASP A 429 10.70 -17.42 4.16
CA ASP A 429 10.03 -18.73 4.20
C ASP A 429 9.24 -18.92 5.51
N PHE A 430 7.94 -19.17 5.37
CA PHE A 430 6.96 -19.42 6.45
C PHE A 430 6.37 -20.84 6.39
N THR A 431 6.94 -21.73 5.56
CA THR A 431 6.55 -23.15 5.53
C THR A 431 7.03 -23.90 6.77
N VAL A 432 8.02 -23.35 7.47
CA VAL A 432 8.50 -23.81 8.79
C VAL A 432 7.64 -23.25 9.93
N SER A 433 7.77 -23.83 11.13
CA SER A 433 7.07 -23.33 12.32
C SER A 433 7.77 -22.13 12.95
N ALA A 434 7.02 -21.32 13.70
CA ALA A 434 7.56 -20.26 14.55
C ALA A 434 8.75 -20.76 15.41
N PRO A 435 9.83 -19.97 15.57
CA PRO A 435 9.91 -18.53 15.30
C PRO A 435 10.38 -18.14 13.88
N TRP A 436 10.23 -19.02 12.87
CA TRP A 436 10.52 -18.71 11.45
C TRP A 436 11.93 -18.14 11.20
N ARG A 437 12.91 -18.72 11.89
CA ARG A 437 14.32 -18.35 11.69
C ARG A 437 14.77 -18.75 10.30
N GLN A 438 15.37 -17.80 9.59
CA GLN A 438 15.94 -18.05 8.27
C GLN A 438 17.24 -18.86 8.39
N ARG A 439 17.61 -19.55 7.31
CA ARG A 439 18.80 -20.42 7.30
C ARG A 439 20.07 -19.59 7.43
N THR A 440 21.08 -20.13 8.10
CA THR A 440 22.41 -19.52 8.14
C THR A 440 22.96 -19.34 6.72
N GLY A 441 23.45 -18.14 6.40
CA GLY A 441 23.95 -17.81 5.06
C GLY A 441 22.86 -17.57 4.01
N TRP A 442 21.62 -17.29 4.43
CA TRP A 442 20.56 -16.84 3.52
C TRP A 442 20.96 -15.53 2.82
N GLN A 443 20.61 -15.43 1.54
CA GLN A 443 20.99 -14.38 0.61
C GLN A 443 19.75 -13.85 -0.10
N PRO A 444 19.80 -12.61 -0.63
CA PRO A 444 18.69 -12.10 -1.43
C PRO A 444 18.54 -12.91 -2.72
N LEU A 445 17.33 -12.95 -3.26
CA LEU A 445 17.06 -13.55 -4.57
C LEU A 445 17.74 -12.78 -5.69
N PHE A 446 17.77 -11.46 -5.56
CA PHE A 446 18.30 -10.54 -6.55
C PHE A 446 18.83 -9.27 -5.86
N VAL A 447 19.83 -8.65 -6.48
CA VAL A 447 20.32 -7.33 -6.07
C VAL A 447 20.20 -6.38 -7.25
N ALA A 448 19.26 -5.45 -7.17
CA ALA A 448 19.02 -4.44 -8.18
C ALA A 448 20.19 -3.46 -8.25
N ARG A 449 20.79 -3.38 -9.42
CA ARG A 449 21.90 -2.49 -9.72
C ARG A 449 21.71 -1.90 -11.10
N ASP A 450 22.16 -0.67 -11.32
CA ASP A 450 22.24 -0.10 -12.66
C ASP A 450 23.38 -0.75 -13.49
N ALA A 451 23.52 -0.35 -14.75
CA ALA A 451 24.58 -0.85 -15.64
C ALA A 451 26.01 -0.50 -15.15
N ALA A 452 26.16 0.53 -14.31
CA ALA A 452 27.43 0.92 -13.69
C ALA A 452 27.68 0.18 -12.36
N GLY A 453 26.75 -0.65 -11.90
CA GLY A 453 26.85 -1.43 -10.68
C GLY A 453 26.35 -0.71 -9.42
N ASN A 454 25.79 0.49 -9.52
CA ASN A 454 25.22 1.21 -8.37
C ASN A 454 23.92 0.53 -7.92
N ARG A 455 23.71 0.40 -6.62
CA ARG A 455 22.48 -0.18 -6.06
C ARG A 455 21.27 0.71 -6.34
N GLN A 456 20.13 0.08 -6.59
CA GLN A 456 18.87 0.76 -6.90
C GLN A 456 17.83 0.41 -5.82
N PRO A 457 17.36 1.37 -5.01
CA PRO A 457 16.40 1.10 -3.93
C PRO A 457 15.11 0.43 -4.41
N ILE A 458 14.52 -0.46 -3.61
CA ILE A 458 13.20 -1.05 -3.85
C ILE A 458 12.29 -0.61 -2.71
N ALA A 459 11.62 0.52 -2.88
CA ALA A 459 10.82 1.19 -1.85
C ALA A 459 9.32 0.83 -1.92
N GLN A 460 8.92 -0.10 -2.77
CA GLN A 460 7.53 -0.39 -3.09
C GLN A 460 7.24 -1.87 -2.85
N GLN A 461 5.96 -2.19 -2.60
CA GLN A 461 5.55 -3.58 -2.50
C GLN A 461 5.70 -4.28 -3.87
N PRO A 462 6.43 -5.40 -3.97
CA PRO A 462 6.47 -6.19 -5.19
C PRO A 462 5.06 -6.70 -5.57
N LYS A 463 4.89 -7.06 -6.84
CA LYS A 463 3.72 -7.83 -7.32
C LYS A 463 4.15 -9.21 -7.78
N LEU A 464 3.24 -10.17 -7.65
CA LEU A 464 3.51 -11.56 -7.96
C LEU A 464 2.56 -12.01 -9.08
N VAL A 465 3.11 -12.69 -10.08
CA VAL A 465 2.33 -13.44 -11.09
C VAL A 465 2.88 -14.85 -11.19
N TYR A 466 2.03 -15.82 -11.51
CA TYR A 466 2.50 -17.18 -11.78
C TYR A 466 3.37 -17.22 -13.03
N ALA A 467 4.52 -17.87 -12.93
CA ALA A 467 5.40 -18.11 -14.06
C ALA A 467 5.00 -19.39 -14.82
N GLU A 468 5.36 -19.46 -16.11
CA GLU A 468 5.08 -20.63 -16.94
C GLU A 468 5.92 -21.83 -16.47
N GLY A 469 5.25 -22.95 -16.16
CA GLY A 469 5.91 -24.17 -15.71
C GLY A 469 6.12 -24.26 -14.19
N GLY A 470 5.61 -23.30 -13.41
CA GLY A 470 5.71 -23.29 -11.94
C GLY A 470 6.41 -22.04 -11.41
N GLY A 471 6.32 -21.81 -10.10
CA GLY A 471 6.91 -20.64 -9.45
C GLY A 471 6.20 -19.31 -9.79
N TYR A 472 6.93 -18.22 -9.54
CA TYR A 472 6.42 -16.84 -9.61
C TYR A 472 7.40 -15.93 -10.35
N LEU A 473 6.88 -14.90 -11.02
CA LEU A 473 7.64 -13.69 -11.29
C LEU A 473 7.35 -12.64 -10.22
N VAL A 474 8.41 -12.13 -9.61
CA VAL A 474 8.40 -11.04 -8.65
C VAL A 474 8.70 -9.73 -9.39
N LEU A 475 7.68 -8.90 -9.52
CA LEU A 475 7.64 -7.67 -10.32
C LEU A 475 7.83 -6.45 -9.41
N PHE A 476 8.81 -5.61 -9.69
CA PHE A 476 9.05 -4.39 -8.91
C PHE A 476 9.80 -3.34 -9.74
N GLY A 477 9.49 -2.08 -9.48
CA GLY A 477 10.27 -0.95 -9.96
C GLY A 477 11.32 -0.56 -8.94
N THR A 478 12.31 0.23 -9.36
CA THR A 478 13.32 0.79 -8.45
C THR A 478 13.24 2.31 -8.34
N GLY A 479 13.74 2.78 -7.20
CA GLY A 479 13.85 4.18 -6.82
C GLY A 479 12.95 4.54 -5.63
N SER A 480 13.23 5.73 -5.09
CA SER A 480 12.54 6.31 -3.95
C SER A 480 12.43 7.83 -4.14
N LEU A 481 11.48 8.42 -3.40
CA LEU A 481 11.19 9.86 -3.43
C LEU A 481 10.57 10.29 -2.10
N TYR A 482 11.29 10.03 -1.01
CA TYR A 482 10.92 10.43 0.34
C TYR A 482 11.41 11.84 0.69
N GLY A 483 12.43 12.36 0.00
CA GLY A 483 13.05 13.63 0.36
C GLY A 483 13.43 14.51 -0.81
N ARG A 484 13.81 15.76 -0.53
CA ARG A 484 14.24 16.74 -1.55
C ARG A 484 15.52 16.35 -2.27
N GLY A 485 16.45 15.68 -1.57
CA GLY A 485 17.74 15.28 -2.15
C GLY A 485 17.56 14.35 -3.36
N GLU A 486 16.47 13.58 -3.39
CA GLU A 486 16.13 12.70 -4.50
C GLU A 486 15.65 13.45 -5.74
N ARG A 487 15.28 14.73 -5.60
CA ARG A 487 14.93 15.65 -6.70
C ARG A 487 16.14 16.44 -7.23
N ASP A 488 17.33 16.27 -6.66
CA ASP A 488 18.53 16.95 -7.14
C ASP A 488 19.07 16.27 -8.42
N PRO A 489 19.14 16.99 -9.55
CA PRO A 489 19.69 16.45 -10.80
C PRO A 489 21.13 15.90 -10.67
N ALA A 490 21.95 16.43 -9.76
CA ALA A 490 23.30 15.92 -9.52
C ALA A 490 23.30 14.49 -8.93
N GLY A 491 22.22 14.15 -8.22
CA GLY A 491 22.00 12.85 -7.59
C GLY A 491 21.29 11.83 -8.50
N PHE A 492 20.86 12.21 -9.70
CA PHE A 492 20.10 11.30 -10.57
C PHE A 492 20.93 10.09 -10.97
N ARG A 493 20.28 8.92 -10.89
CA ARG A 493 20.85 7.62 -11.25
C ARG A 493 19.81 6.85 -12.05
N PRO A 494 20.22 6.06 -13.06
CA PRO A 494 19.30 5.20 -13.79
C PRO A 494 18.51 4.29 -12.85
N GLN A 495 17.20 4.22 -13.05
CA GLN A 495 16.31 3.27 -12.38
C GLN A 495 15.70 2.32 -13.41
N SER A 496 15.08 1.27 -12.92
CA SER A 496 14.63 0.16 -13.76
C SER A 496 13.36 -0.48 -13.21
N PHE A 497 12.67 -1.21 -14.08
CA PHE A 497 11.65 -2.18 -13.69
C PHE A 497 12.19 -3.60 -13.90
N TYR A 498 11.94 -4.49 -12.94
CA TYR A 498 12.38 -5.87 -12.97
C TYR A 498 11.22 -6.85 -12.82
N ALA A 499 11.36 -8.01 -13.44
CA ALA A 499 10.62 -9.22 -13.11
C ALA A 499 11.62 -10.34 -12.84
N ILE A 500 11.59 -10.91 -11.64
CA ILE A 500 12.55 -11.92 -11.20
C ILE A 500 11.84 -13.25 -10.98
N TYR A 501 12.31 -14.30 -11.64
CA TYR A 501 11.76 -15.65 -11.47
C TYR A 501 12.25 -16.29 -10.17
N ASP A 502 11.31 -16.78 -9.39
CA ASP A 502 11.58 -17.60 -8.21
C ASP A 502 10.63 -18.79 -8.14
N ASP A 503 11.17 -19.95 -7.80
CA ASP A 503 10.40 -21.15 -7.48
C ASP A 503 10.78 -21.60 -6.07
N PRO A 504 9.91 -21.37 -5.06
CA PRO A 504 10.17 -21.79 -3.70
C PRO A 504 10.32 -23.30 -3.51
N ALA A 505 9.78 -24.12 -4.43
CA ALA A 505 9.94 -25.57 -4.38
C ALA A 505 11.30 -26.03 -4.93
N ALA A 506 12.01 -25.17 -5.65
CA ALA A 506 13.34 -25.48 -6.17
C ALA A 506 14.42 -25.36 -5.07
N PRO A 507 15.56 -26.07 -5.22
CA PRO A 507 16.70 -25.92 -4.33
C PRO A 507 17.18 -24.46 -4.25
N ALA A 508 17.64 -24.06 -3.06
CA ALA A 508 18.19 -22.71 -2.86
C ALA A 508 19.37 -22.45 -3.81
N ARG A 509 19.41 -21.25 -4.37
CA ARG A 509 20.49 -20.83 -5.29
C ARG A 509 21.78 -20.59 -4.50
N PRO A 510 22.96 -20.90 -5.08
CA PRO A 510 24.24 -20.66 -4.43
C PRO A 510 24.66 -19.17 -4.42
N ALA A 511 24.04 -18.35 -5.28
CA ALA A 511 24.28 -16.92 -5.38
C ALA A 511 23.01 -16.17 -5.84
N PRO A 512 22.88 -14.86 -5.56
CA PRO A 512 21.78 -14.06 -6.06
C PRO A 512 21.80 -13.94 -7.59
N LEU A 513 20.64 -13.79 -8.19
CA LEU A 513 20.49 -13.50 -9.61
C LEU A 513 21.10 -12.13 -9.95
N ARG A 514 21.55 -12.00 -11.20
CA ARG A 514 22.16 -10.80 -11.77
C ARG A 514 21.41 -10.37 -13.02
N ARG A 515 21.60 -9.13 -13.46
CA ARG A 515 21.04 -8.63 -14.73
C ARG A 515 21.35 -9.54 -15.93
N ALA A 516 22.53 -10.16 -15.94
CA ALA A 516 22.95 -11.07 -17.01
C ALA A 516 22.08 -12.34 -17.12
N ASP A 517 21.36 -12.72 -16.06
CA ASP A 517 20.44 -13.86 -16.05
C ASP A 517 19.05 -13.49 -16.62
N LEU A 518 18.82 -12.20 -16.90
CA LEU A 518 17.54 -11.63 -17.29
C LEU A 518 17.54 -11.23 -18.77
N VAL A 519 16.35 -11.16 -19.37
CA VAL A 519 16.17 -10.60 -20.71
C VAL A 519 16.02 -9.08 -20.65
N GLU A 520 16.86 -8.37 -21.39
CA GLU A 520 16.74 -6.91 -21.54
C GLU A 520 15.52 -6.51 -22.37
N ARG A 521 14.86 -5.44 -21.91
CA ARG A 521 13.83 -4.66 -22.62
C ARG A 521 14.37 -3.26 -22.81
N ARG A 522 14.50 -2.83 -24.07
CA ARG A 522 15.07 -1.52 -24.42
C ARG A 522 13.94 -0.53 -24.62
N ALA A 523 14.01 0.60 -23.92
CA ALA A 523 13.16 1.75 -24.15
C ALA A 523 13.91 2.81 -24.96
N ASP A 524 13.40 3.09 -26.16
CA ASP A 524 13.90 4.15 -27.03
C ASP A 524 12.98 5.39 -26.92
N GLY A 525 13.58 6.53 -26.56
CA GLY A 525 12.92 7.83 -26.48
C GLY A 525 13.71 8.84 -25.65
N THR A 526 13.38 10.12 -25.76
CA THR A 526 13.94 11.18 -24.89
C THR A 526 12.97 11.52 -23.76
N ASP A 527 13.45 12.15 -22.69
CA ASP A 527 12.64 12.48 -21.50
C ASP A 527 11.42 13.37 -21.78
N ASP A 528 11.38 14.06 -22.92
CA ASP A 528 10.27 14.92 -23.33
C ASP A 528 9.37 14.22 -24.38
N ALA A 529 9.67 12.98 -24.75
CA ALA A 529 8.88 12.21 -25.69
C ALA A 529 7.51 11.85 -25.10
N THR A 530 6.46 11.99 -25.92
CA THR A 530 5.07 11.69 -25.56
C THR A 530 4.87 10.22 -25.16
N SER A 531 5.69 9.32 -25.71
CA SER A 531 5.72 7.90 -25.42
C SER A 531 7.07 7.31 -25.79
N PHE A 532 7.42 6.17 -25.20
CA PHE A 532 8.56 5.36 -25.57
C PHE A 532 8.18 4.20 -26.49
N VAL A 533 9.16 3.74 -27.26
CA VAL A 533 9.08 2.46 -27.94
C VAL A 533 9.87 1.45 -27.11
N VAL A 534 9.19 0.40 -26.64
CA VAL A 534 9.86 -0.70 -25.92
C VAL A 534 10.02 -1.89 -26.86
N ALA A 535 11.24 -2.41 -26.96
CA ALA A 535 11.61 -3.53 -27.82
C ALA A 535 12.41 -4.61 -27.08
N GLY A 536 12.34 -5.84 -27.57
CA GLY A 536 13.15 -6.96 -27.06
C GLY A 536 12.75 -8.31 -27.65
N ARG A 537 13.64 -9.31 -27.51
CA ARG A 537 13.37 -10.68 -27.97
C ARG A 537 12.29 -11.34 -27.10
N ARG A 538 11.39 -12.11 -27.71
CA ARG A 538 10.50 -12.99 -26.95
C ARG A 538 11.31 -14.12 -26.31
N ALA A 539 10.97 -14.47 -25.07
CA ALA A 539 11.54 -15.59 -24.35
C ALA A 539 10.54 -16.08 -23.30
N THR A 540 10.42 -17.39 -23.14
CA THR A 540 9.70 -17.98 -22.01
C THR A 540 10.60 -17.92 -20.79
N ILE A 541 10.15 -17.21 -19.75
CA ILE A 541 10.84 -17.09 -18.46
C ILE A 541 10.54 -18.33 -17.62
N GLY A 542 11.53 -18.84 -16.89
CA GLY A 542 11.30 -19.97 -15.99
C GLY A 542 12.57 -20.65 -15.50
N SER A 543 12.46 -21.92 -15.10
CA SER A 543 13.57 -22.74 -14.59
C SER A 543 14.52 -23.28 -15.68
N GLY A 544 15.62 -23.88 -15.24
CA GLY A 544 16.64 -24.47 -16.12
C GLY A 544 17.41 -23.42 -16.91
N ASP A 545 17.69 -23.71 -18.19
CA ASP A 545 18.43 -22.81 -19.10
C ASP A 545 17.59 -21.63 -19.63
N ARG A 546 16.35 -21.48 -19.15
CA ARG A 546 15.50 -20.34 -19.50
C ARG A 546 16.02 -19.08 -18.80
N PRO A 547 15.85 -17.90 -19.43
CA PRO A 547 16.09 -16.65 -18.73
C PRO A 547 15.29 -16.58 -17.43
N GLN A 548 15.90 -16.04 -16.39
CA GLN A 548 15.36 -16.00 -15.03
C GLN A 548 14.56 -14.73 -14.74
N GLY A 549 14.10 -14.04 -15.79
CA GLY A 549 13.33 -12.82 -15.68
C GLY A 549 13.57 -11.86 -16.83
N TRP A 550 13.13 -10.62 -16.64
CA TRP A 550 13.37 -9.52 -17.57
C TRP A 550 13.57 -8.21 -16.80
N TYR A 551 14.19 -7.23 -17.47
CA TYR A 551 14.31 -5.88 -16.93
C TYR A 551 14.11 -4.83 -18.02
N LEU A 552 13.62 -3.65 -17.62
CA LEU A 552 13.46 -2.45 -18.43
C LEU A 552 14.16 -1.31 -17.72
N ASP A 553 15.25 -0.79 -18.30
CA ASP A 553 15.83 0.47 -17.83
C ASP A 553 14.98 1.64 -18.30
N PHE A 554 14.72 2.62 -17.42
CA PHE A 554 14.00 3.82 -17.81
C PHE A 554 14.90 4.68 -18.70
N SER A 555 14.39 5.06 -19.87
CA SER A 555 15.18 5.77 -20.88
C SER A 555 15.65 7.12 -20.32
N SER A 556 16.90 7.48 -20.61
CA SER A 556 17.51 8.73 -20.12
C SER A 556 17.46 8.95 -18.59
N GLY A 557 17.30 7.90 -17.78
CA GLY A 557 17.15 8.01 -16.32
C GLY A 557 18.31 8.71 -15.58
N ALA A 558 19.52 8.76 -16.14
CA ALA A 558 20.61 9.55 -15.57
C ALA A 558 20.40 11.08 -15.72
N ALA A 559 19.63 11.50 -16.72
CA ALA A 559 19.32 12.91 -17.01
C ALA A 559 17.94 13.32 -16.44
N SER A 560 16.93 12.46 -16.54
CA SER A 560 15.59 12.72 -15.98
C SER A 560 15.44 12.37 -14.51
N GLY A 561 16.23 11.43 -14.00
CA GLY A 561 16.00 10.86 -12.68
C GLY A 561 14.69 10.07 -12.59
N GLU A 562 14.15 9.61 -13.73
CA GLU A 562 12.91 8.81 -13.77
C GLU A 562 13.01 7.61 -12.83
N ARG A 563 11.95 7.38 -12.03
CA ARG A 563 11.94 6.32 -11.00
C ARG A 563 10.55 5.82 -10.67
N SER A 564 10.45 4.58 -10.22
CA SER A 564 9.18 3.99 -9.79
C SER A 564 9.02 4.19 -8.29
N ILE A 565 7.98 4.91 -7.86
CA ILE A 565 7.71 5.14 -6.42
C ILE A 565 6.46 4.46 -5.89
N ALA A 566 5.63 3.91 -6.77
CA ALA A 566 4.39 3.24 -6.43
C ALA A 566 4.42 1.76 -6.87
N SER A 567 3.61 0.93 -6.20
CA SER A 567 3.46 -0.48 -6.58
C SER A 567 2.69 -0.61 -7.89
N ALA A 568 3.10 -1.56 -8.74
CA ALA A 568 2.39 -1.84 -9.98
C ALA A 568 0.99 -2.43 -9.73
N VAL A 569 0.14 -2.37 -10.76
CA VAL A 569 -1.20 -2.96 -10.81
C VAL A 569 -1.22 -4.03 -11.89
N LEU A 570 -1.87 -5.16 -11.60
CA LEU A 570 -2.03 -6.27 -12.55
C LEU A 570 -3.47 -6.32 -13.06
N VAL A 571 -3.65 -6.38 -14.38
CA VAL A 571 -4.98 -6.45 -15.00
C VAL A 571 -4.92 -7.21 -16.31
N GLY A 572 -5.69 -8.29 -16.44
CA GLY A 572 -5.79 -9.06 -17.69
C GLY A 572 -4.46 -9.62 -18.21
N GLY A 573 -3.57 -10.05 -17.32
CA GLY A 573 -2.21 -10.50 -17.66
C GLY A 573 -1.24 -9.37 -18.04
N LYS A 574 -1.67 -8.11 -17.92
CA LYS A 574 -0.84 -6.92 -18.12
C LYS A 574 -0.35 -6.37 -16.78
N LEU A 575 0.86 -5.85 -16.82
CA LEU A 575 1.49 -5.04 -15.80
C LEU A 575 1.29 -3.57 -16.17
N LEU A 576 0.60 -2.84 -15.29
CA LEU A 576 0.46 -1.40 -15.33
C LEU A 576 1.30 -0.79 -14.20
N PHE A 577 2.23 0.08 -14.52
CA PHE A 577 2.96 0.84 -13.51
C PHE A 577 3.19 2.28 -13.96
N SER A 578 3.42 3.15 -12.99
CA SER A 578 3.71 4.56 -13.22
C SER A 578 5.02 4.92 -12.55
N THR A 579 5.79 5.75 -13.23
CA THR A 579 7.04 6.33 -12.72
C THR A 579 6.85 7.83 -12.54
N VAL A 580 7.72 8.41 -11.75
CA VAL A 580 7.85 9.86 -11.58
C VAL A 580 9.05 10.29 -12.37
N VAL A 581 8.90 11.40 -13.09
CA VAL A 581 9.98 12.12 -13.76
C VAL A 581 10.14 13.43 -12.98
N PRO A 582 11.11 13.50 -12.04
CA PRO A 582 11.37 14.73 -11.31
C PRO A 582 11.71 15.88 -12.28
N GLY A 583 11.28 17.09 -11.93
CA GLY A 583 11.64 18.27 -12.70
C GLY A 583 13.17 18.51 -12.72
N ARG A 584 13.66 19.23 -13.73
CA ARG A 584 15.10 19.54 -13.91
C ARG A 584 15.68 20.55 -12.89
N ALA A 585 14.89 20.93 -11.90
CA ALA A 585 15.30 21.65 -10.71
C ALA A 585 14.65 20.98 -9.49
N PRO A 586 15.28 21.03 -8.29
CA PRO A 586 14.71 20.43 -7.06
C PRO A 586 13.30 20.89 -6.69
N CYS A 587 12.91 22.01 -7.30
CA CYS A 587 11.72 22.79 -7.09
C CYS A 587 10.90 22.93 -8.38
N ALA A 588 11.08 22.08 -9.38
CA ALA A 588 10.24 22.05 -10.56
C ALA A 588 9.21 20.92 -10.41
N ASP A 589 8.03 21.13 -11.00
CA ASP A 589 6.95 20.16 -10.93
C ASP A 589 7.37 18.82 -11.54
N SER A 590 6.94 17.73 -10.91
CA SER A 590 7.19 16.38 -11.41
C SER A 590 6.12 15.98 -12.41
N ALA A 591 6.53 15.29 -13.47
CA ALA A 591 5.64 14.60 -14.38
C ALA A 591 5.54 13.11 -14.01
N SER A 592 4.62 12.38 -14.62
CA SER A 592 4.56 10.93 -14.51
C SER A 592 4.68 10.25 -15.87
N ARG A 593 5.24 9.04 -15.91
CA ARG A 593 5.14 8.19 -17.10
C ARG A 593 4.38 6.93 -16.78
N GLN A 594 3.59 6.45 -17.73
CA GLN A 594 2.75 5.27 -17.56
C GLN A 594 3.14 4.17 -18.54
N TYR A 595 3.41 3.00 -17.99
CA TYR A 595 3.78 1.81 -18.73
C TYR A 595 2.69 0.75 -18.63
N VAL A 596 2.31 0.21 -19.78
CA VAL A 596 1.48 -1.00 -19.89
C VAL A 596 2.29 -2.03 -20.66
N LEU A 597 2.59 -3.16 -20.01
CA LEU A 597 3.37 -4.25 -20.56
C LEU A 597 2.69 -5.59 -20.28
N ASP A 598 2.99 -6.61 -21.07
CA ASP A 598 2.71 -7.99 -20.69
C ASP A 598 3.51 -8.36 -19.43
N ALA A 599 2.86 -8.89 -18.40
CA ALA A 599 3.51 -9.14 -17.11
C ALA A 599 4.59 -10.24 -17.21
N LEU A 600 4.40 -11.23 -18.08
CA LEU A 600 5.35 -12.34 -18.23
C LEU A 600 6.49 -11.96 -19.17
N ALA A 601 6.20 -11.28 -20.27
CA ALA A 601 7.20 -10.95 -21.27
C ALA A 601 7.93 -9.63 -20.99
N GLY A 602 7.33 -8.66 -20.31
CA GLY A 602 7.88 -7.30 -20.17
C GLY A 602 7.88 -6.53 -21.50
N LEU A 603 6.92 -6.82 -22.37
CA LEU A 603 6.83 -6.24 -23.71
C LEU A 603 5.44 -5.61 -23.94
N PRO A 604 5.32 -4.57 -24.80
CA PRO A 604 4.03 -4.03 -25.22
C PRO A 604 3.15 -5.11 -25.87
N THR A 605 1.84 -4.90 -25.89
CA THR A 605 0.90 -5.88 -26.46
C THR A 605 0.10 -5.33 -27.63
N GLY A 606 -0.21 -6.20 -28.60
CA GLY A 606 -1.05 -5.87 -29.75
C GLY A 606 -2.53 -5.81 -29.39
N GLY A 607 -3.37 -5.46 -30.37
CA GLY A 607 -4.83 -5.44 -30.20
C GLY A 607 -5.46 -6.82 -29.93
N ASP A 608 -4.73 -7.89 -30.18
CA ASP A 608 -5.10 -9.27 -29.81
C ASP A 608 -4.74 -9.62 -28.35
N GLY A 609 -4.03 -8.73 -27.64
CA GLY A 609 -3.56 -8.92 -26.28
C GLY A 609 -2.24 -9.70 -26.15
N LEU A 610 -1.59 -10.06 -27.26
CA LEU A 610 -0.33 -10.82 -27.27
C LEU A 610 0.90 -9.90 -27.23
N PRO A 611 2.01 -10.31 -26.60
CA PRO A 611 3.22 -9.50 -26.49
C PRO A 611 3.89 -9.30 -27.85
N LEU A 612 4.12 -8.06 -28.27
CA LEU A 612 4.86 -7.68 -29.48
C LEU A 612 6.36 -7.64 -29.20
N THR A 613 7.20 -7.87 -30.22
CA THR A 613 8.66 -7.70 -30.07
C THR A 613 9.07 -6.22 -29.98
N GLN A 614 8.18 -5.31 -30.39
CA GLN A 614 8.34 -3.86 -30.32
C GLN A 614 6.95 -3.19 -30.30
N GLY A 615 6.78 -2.13 -29.51
CA GLY A 615 5.54 -1.33 -29.49
C GLY A 615 5.64 -0.09 -28.61
N GLY A 616 4.62 0.77 -28.68
CA GLY A 616 4.54 2.00 -27.89
C GLY A 616 4.07 1.75 -26.45
N THR A 617 4.69 2.41 -25.48
CA THR A 617 4.33 2.42 -24.05
C THR A 617 5.03 3.61 -23.37
N GLY A 618 5.05 3.72 -22.04
CA GLY A 618 5.78 4.81 -21.36
C GLY A 618 5.22 6.20 -21.68
N VAL A 619 3.89 6.32 -21.72
CA VAL A 619 3.18 7.56 -22.07
C VAL A 619 3.48 8.62 -21.03
N LEU A 620 3.91 9.81 -21.47
CA LEU A 620 4.14 10.95 -20.60
C LEU A 620 2.80 11.58 -20.19
N LEU A 621 2.58 11.69 -18.89
CA LEU A 621 1.51 12.43 -18.27
C LEU A 621 2.10 13.73 -17.72
N PRO A 622 1.59 14.90 -18.13
CA PRO A 622 2.16 16.20 -17.75
C PRO A 622 1.97 16.54 -16.27
N ASP A 623 1.18 15.75 -15.53
CA ASP A 623 0.89 15.92 -14.12
C ASP A 623 1.47 14.73 -13.33
N PHE A 624 1.81 14.97 -12.07
CA PHE A 624 2.18 13.93 -11.13
C PHE A 624 0.94 13.10 -10.80
N VAL A 625 1.06 11.78 -10.95
CA VAL A 625 -0.01 10.83 -10.66
C VAL A 625 0.39 10.01 -9.44
N ASP A 626 -0.29 10.27 -8.33
CA ASP A 626 -0.15 9.49 -7.11
C ASP A 626 -1.26 8.43 -6.96
N GLY A 627 -0.93 7.34 -6.28
CA GLY A 627 -1.87 6.27 -5.97
C GLY A 627 -2.13 5.26 -7.10
N GLN A 628 -3.12 4.39 -6.85
CA GLN A 628 -3.45 3.28 -7.74
C GLN A 628 -4.37 3.68 -8.89
N ALA A 629 -4.34 2.90 -9.96
CA ALA A 629 -5.18 3.16 -11.12
C ALA A 629 -6.61 2.69 -10.83
N LEU A 630 -7.59 3.49 -11.23
CA LEU A 630 -8.96 3.00 -11.30
C LEU A 630 -9.08 2.12 -12.55
N LEU A 631 -9.42 0.86 -12.32
CA LEU A 631 -9.69 -0.12 -13.37
C LEU A 631 -11.20 -0.26 -13.55
N LEU A 632 -11.73 0.21 -14.68
CA LEU A 632 -13.15 0.11 -15.02
C LEU A 632 -13.37 -1.02 -16.02
N PRO A 633 -14.03 -2.13 -15.63
CA PRO A 633 -14.38 -3.19 -16.56
C PRO A 633 -15.24 -2.64 -17.69
N GLY A 634 -14.82 -2.88 -18.93
CA GLY A 634 -15.54 -2.56 -20.16
C GLY A 634 -16.37 -3.75 -20.68
N PRO A 635 -16.87 -3.66 -21.92
CA PRO A 635 -17.67 -4.72 -22.52
C PRO A 635 -16.89 -6.04 -22.62
N ARG A 636 -17.61 -7.14 -22.38
CA ARG A 636 -17.13 -8.51 -22.49
C ARG A 636 -17.71 -9.15 -23.74
N ASN A 637 -16.86 -9.37 -24.74
CA ASN A 637 -17.27 -9.93 -26.02
C ASN A 637 -16.86 -11.40 -26.13
N ARG A 638 -17.72 -12.22 -26.74
CA ARG A 638 -17.45 -13.63 -27.01
C ARG A 638 -17.47 -13.88 -28.50
N SER A 639 -16.45 -14.56 -29.02
CA SER A 639 -16.44 -14.98 -30.42
C SER A 639 -17.55 -15.99 -30.70
N VAL A 640 -17.83 -16.22 -31.98
CA VAL A 640 -18.64 -17.37 -32.40
C VAL A 640 -17.96 -18.65 -31.91
N ARG A 641 -18.77 -19.60 -31.43
CA ARG A 641 -18.32 -20.92 -31.01
C ARG A 641 -17.79 -21.70 -32.20
N GLN A 642 -16.55 -22.16 -32.12
CA GLN A 642 -15.91 -23.00 -33.12
C GLN A 642 -16.49 -24.44 -33.07
N PRO A 643 -16.37 -25.24 -34.15
CA PRO A 643 -16.89 -26.61 -34.20
C PRO A 643 -16.36 -27.54 -33.10
N ASP A 644 -15.15 -27.29 -32.60
CA ASP A 644 -14.55 -27.99 -31.47
C ASP A 644 -15.13 -27.56 -30.10
N GLY A 645 -16.04 -26.59 -30.09
CA GLY A 645 -16.68 -26.02 -28.91
C GLY A 645 -15.89 -24.89 -28.25
N ARG A 646 -14.74 -24.48 -28.80
CA ARG A 646 -13.92 -23.36 -28.31
C ARG A 646 -14.58 -22.02 -28.62
N VAL A 647 -14.44 -21.07 -27.71
CA VAL A 647 -14.85 -19.67 -27.85
C VAL A 647 -13.67 -18.82 -27.41
N THR A 648 -13.52 -17.63 -27.97
CA THR A 648 -12.58 -16.63 -27.46
C THR A 648 -13.35 -15.56 -26.71
N VAL A 649 -12.93 -15.25 -25.49
CA VAL A 649 -13.46 -14.14 -24.69
C VAL A 649 -12.48 -12.98 -24.82
N HIS A 650 -13.01 -11.79 -25.10
CA HIS A 650 -12.28 -10.54 -25.16
C HIS A 650 -12.87 -9.55 -24.16
N ASP A 651 -12.07 -9.18 -23.16
CA ASP A 651 -12.45 -8.23 -22.13
C ASP A 651 -11.56 -6.99 -22.25
N THR A 652 -12.18 -5.81 -22.22
CA THR A 652 -11.48 -4.52 -22.13
C THR A 652 -11.60 -3.97 -20.73
N THR A 653 -10.55 -3.31 -20.24
CA THR A 653 -10.55 -2.56 -18.99
C THR A 653 -10.03 -1.15 -19.26
N ALA A 654 -10.84 -0.13 -19.01
CA ALA A 654 -10.38 1.24 -19.07
C ALA A 654 -9.51 1.53 -17.84
N VAL A 655 -8.39 2.20 -18.06
CA VAL A 655 -7.49 2.65 -17.00
C VAL A 655 -7.71 4.14 -16.82
N VAL A 656 -7.99 4.55 -15.58
CA VAL A 656 -8.27 5.94 -15.23
C VAL A 656 -7.29 6.37 -14.15
N ARG A 657 -6.71 7.55 -14.33
CA ARG A 657 -5.79 8.19 -13.38
C ARG A 657 -6.30 9.57 -13.01
N PHE A 658 -5.81 10.10 -11.90
CA PHE A 658 -6.09 11.46 -11.45
C PHE A 658 -4.76 12.16 -11.20
N GLY A 659 -4.57 13.33 -11.79
CA GLY A 659 -3.37 14.15 -11.59
C GLY A 659 -3.47 15.01 -10.33
N ALA A 660 -2.34 15.29 -9.70
CA ALA A 660 -2.23 16.04 -8.46
C ALA A 660 -2.53 17.54 -8.63
N VAL A 661 -2.24 18.13 -9.80
CA VAL A 661 -2.43 19.56 -10.07
C VAL A 661 -3.76 19.83 -10.76
N ALA A 662 -4.07 19.10 -11.84
CA ALA A 662 -5.27 19.35 -12.62
C ALA A 662 -6.54 18.80 -11.94
N GLY A 663 -6.41 17.76 -11.11
CA GLY A 663 -7.54 17.12 -10.43
C GLY A 663 -8.56 16.46 -11.38
N ALA A 664 -8.33 16.46 -12.68
CA ALA A 664 -9.21 15.82 -13.66
C ALA A 664 -8.82 14.35 -13.87
N ALA A 665 -9.78 13.56 -14.37
CA ALA A 665 -9.48 12.23 -14.87
C ALA A 665 -8.53 12.36 -16.08
N LEU A 666 -7.35 11.77 -15.97
CA LEU A 666 -6.39 11.69 -17.07
C LEU A 666 -6.68 10.40 -17.85
N PRO A 667 -6.85 10.47 -19.18
CA PRO A 667 -6.98 9.28 -20.00
C PRO A 667 -5.66 8.49 -19.93
N ALA A 668 -5.71 7.34 -19.27
CA ALA A 668 -4.56 6.50 -18.98
C ALA A 668 -4.50 5.24 -19.86
N GLY A 669 -5.24 5.26 -20.97
CA GLY A 669 -5.35 4.15 -21.92
C GLY A 669 -6.33 3.05 -21.49
N ALA A 670 -6.27 1.92 -22.20
CA ALA A 670 -7.07 0.74 -21.92
C ALA A 670 -6.19 -0.51 -21.97
N SER A 671 -6.52 -1.50 -21.14
CA SER A 671 -5.98 -2.85 -21.23
C SER A 671 -6.99 -3.75 -21.94
N ALA A 672 -6.52 -4.63 -22.82
CA ALA A 672 -7.34 -5.66 -23.45
C ALA A 672 -6.74 -7.04 -23.15
N ALA A 673 -7.61 -7.99 -22.82
CA ALA A 673 -7.22 -9.36 -22.54
C ALA A 673 -8.10 -10.32 -23.33
N THR A 674 -7.44 -11.28 -23.97
CA THR A 674 -8.08 -12.29 -24.81
C THR A 674 -7.70 -13.67 -24.29
N TRP A 675 -8.69 -14.52 -24.03
CA TRP A 675 -8.43 -15.90 -23.62
C TRP A 675 -9.42 -16.90 -24.22
N PRO A 676 -8.99 -18.16 -24.43
CA PRO A 676 -9.90 -19.21 -24.82
C PRO A 676 -10.85 -19.58 -23.67
N ALA A 677 -12.09 -19.89 -24.03
CA ALA A 677 -13.15 -20.35 -23.15
C ALA A 677 -13.99 -21.44 -23.85
N GLY A 678 -14.97 -21.99 -23.15
CA GLY A 678 -15.76 -23.11 -23.66
C GLY A 678 -14.97 -24.42 -23.57
N ARG A 679 -14.91 -25.19 -24.66
CA ARG A 679 -14.16 -26.45 -24.67
C ARG A 679 -12.67 -26.16 -24.95
N LEU A 680 -11.84 -26.33 -23.92
CA LEU A 680 -10.40 -26.03 -23.98
C LEU A 680 -9.55 -27.21 -24.49
N SER A 681 -10.04 -28.44 -24.32
CA SER A 681 -9.41 -29.64 -24.84
C SER A 681 -10.47 -30.67 -25.23
N TRP A 682 -10.15 -31.49 -26.22
CA TRP A 682 -10.87 -32.72 -26.49
C TRP A 682 -9.87 -33.80 -26.89
N ARG A 683 -10.21 -35.05 -26.58
CA ARG A 683 -9.54 -36.24 -27.11
C ARG A 683 -10.62 -37.10 -27.75
N GLU A 684 -10.42 -37.50 -28.99
CA GLU A 684 -11.28 -38.51 -29.59
C GLU A 684 -10.92 -39.87 -29.03
N VAL A 685 -11.93 -40.57 -28.54
CA VAL A 685 -11.81 -41.96 -28.11
C VAL A 685 -12.43 -42.81 -29.21
N ALA A 686 -11.66 -43.06 -30.27
CA ALA A 686 -12.12 -43.77 -31.47
C ALA A 686 -12.68 -45.17 -31.16
N ASN A 687 -12.24 -45.80 -30.06
CA ASN A 687 -12.65 -47.12 -29.61
C ASN A 687 -13.57 -47.09 -28.36
N TRP A 688 -14.29 -45.98 -28.11
CA TRP A 688 -15.18 -45.82 -26.93
C TRP A 688 -16.09 -47.04 -26.70
N ARG A 689 -16.72 -47.58 -27.76
CA ARG A 689 -17.62 -48.75 -27.65
C ARG A 689 -16.89 -50.01 -27.16
N GLN A 690 -15.63 -50.22 -27.56
CA GLN A 690 -14.82 -51.34 -27.09
C GLN A 690 -14.37 -51.13 -25.65
N LEU A 691 -13.87 -49.94 -25.31
CA LEU A 691 -13.47 -49.57 -23.94
C LEU A 691 -14.65 -49.66 -22.96
N HIS A 692 -15.83 -49.20 -23.35
CA HIS A 692 -17.03 -49.28 -22.53
C HIS A 692 -17.46 -50.73 -22.30
N ARG A 693 -17.45 -51.57 -23.35
CA ARG A 693 -17.72 -53.01 -23.21
C ARG A 693 -16.73 -53.70 -22.29
N PHE A 694 -15.43 -53.41 -22.42
CA PHE A 694 -14.41 -53.94 -21.51
C PHE A 694 -14.63 -53.48 -20.06
N ALA A 695 -14.98 -52.22 -19.84
CA ALA A 695 -15.25 -51.69 -18.49
C ALA A 695 -16.52 -52.30 -17.85
N VAL A 696 -17.57 -52.53 -18.65
CA VAL A 696 -18.81 -53.15 -18.19
C VAL A 696 -18.62 -54.65 -17.95
N GLN A 697 -17.86 -55.35 -18.80
CA GLN A 697 -17.54 -56.77 -18.62
C GLN A 697 -16.52 -57.03 -17.51
N GLY A 698 -15.61 -56.09 -17.24
CA GLY A 698 -14.64 -56.16 -16.14
C GLY A 698 -15.25 -56.02 -14.75
N ARG A 699 -16.50 -55.55 -14.62
CA ARG A 699 -17.27 -55.55 -13.36
C ARG A 699 -18.04 -56.86 -13.11
N ALA A 700 -18.01 -57.78 -14.06
CA ALA A 700 -18.66 -59.09 -13.97
C ALA A 700 -17.66 -60.23 -13.70
N ARG A 701 -16.48 -59.93 -13.15
CA ARG A 701 -15.52 -60.89 -12.62
C ARG A 701 -15.21 -60.62 -11.16
#